data_AF-A0A1F6DVB9-F1
#
_entry.id   AF-A0A1F6DVB9-F1
#
_cell.length_a   1.000
_cell.length_b   1.000
_cell.length_c   1.000
_cell.angle_alpha   90.00
_cell.angle_beta   90.00
_cell.angle_gamma   90.00
#
_symmetry.space_group_name_H-M   'P 1'
#
loop_
_entity.id
_entity.type
_entity.pdbx_description
1 polymer ?
#
loop_
_entity_poly.entity_id
_entity_poly.type
_entity_poly.pdbx_seq_one_letter_code
_entity_poly.pdbx_strand_id
1 'polypeptide(L)'
;MSSIQHILRIHGDNILECESALKLLASSVRSSSLNLKEGPMYAPVYEFDSDSGERFEVKLFPGYGRWNFPLEEHIASMGGTLREAPDAIVTRFEIENGSPCERPLLALEFSGALPAGNNAWQRTGRALALAYAGIPYLYFAELGGQELDASRVIKAARFPNPLVPFAYAVLGMTSGSISLPVYIASPSSNQNVLQIFRDCFGTKESIELVRSILLTEDQNGSREKIEAKVLNVLRVLAEQRKRNDILTAEEWTELHAQKTGLEKAEWLIKRAMPWNKKIGLKGLPPSFYELLKAAQGNGVVAIGSKDMPISLIPANRRARFGAKIKSIYGAKTDKAFIGWLSNTSRPLLCVWVAGFKPRGDDSRPDRGLVPLARMIFGMEDVDVLTVVYGPAKPSTWSMLQSDIRKLAATNGLWEAIVNLSNGILINSSTSTGLKKLGFVVGKDTSLVEKKLLPAATDTPNFGEHDVDSILHLLFSHDAPDLGVYEALCNPPGGDWSGVTILEAGNTLELRWTSLPRVSGHTSKRPDHITEFIDERAMLAIESKDTVKSLEPAIGPRLIKYVGDLLSGTPTAVRSFKDAGWAQYGAGKIDKFELFSGAAFRYESREVLRRVLTIAKVDIVFGIEFQSERKGVIIHIVTNKKGNKLLPQISRLAVALEKMLTVEIH
;
A
#
# COMPACT_ATOMS: atom_id res chain seq x y z
N MET A 1 27.57 -27.00 19.04
CA MET A 1 26.11 -27.06 18.80
C MET A 1 25.88 -26.73 17.33
N SER A 2 25.09 -27.53 16.61
CA SER A 2 24.71 -27.20 15.22
C SER A 2 23.92 -25.89 15.25
N SER A 3 24.37 -24.86 14.54
CA SER A 3 23.58 -23.63 14.37
C SER A 3 22.26 -23.99 13.70
N ILE A 4 21.13 -23.56 14.27
CA ILE A 4 19.82 -23.72 13.62
C ILE A 4 19.83 -22.86 12.36
N GLN A 5 19.45 -23.46 11.23
CA GLN A 5 19.35 -22.76 9.94
C GLN A 5 17.87 -22.50 9.62
N HIS A 6 17.53 -21.24 9.38
CA HIS A 6 16.22 -20.80 8.91
C HIS A 6 16.29 -20.49 7.43
N ILE A 7 15.45 -21.16 6.64
CA ILE A 7 15.27 -20.87 5.21
C ILE A 7 13.96 -20.11 5.07
N LEU A 8 14.07 -18.80 4.84
CA LEU A 8 12.92 -17.91 4.68
C LEU A 8 12.81 -17.44 3.24
N ARG A 9 11.59 -17.09 2.85
CA ARG A 9 11.29 -16.48 1.56
C ARG A 9 10.44 -15.23 1.78
N ILE A 10 10.71 -14.19 1.01
CA ILE A 10 9.96 -12.93 1.07
C ILE A 10 9.35 -12.67 -0.30
N HIS A 11 8.03 -12.75 -0.38
CA HIS A 11 7.27 -12.38 -1.57
C HIS A 11 6.76 -10.97 -1.38
N GLY A 12 7.15 -10.05 -2.25
CA GLY A 12 6.75 -8.65 -2.16
C GLY A 12 6.10 -8.14 -3.44
N ASP A 13 5.33 -7.07 -3.34
CA ASP A 13 4.72 -6.42 -4.51
C ASP A 13 5.82 -5.92 -5.47
N ASN A 14 6.98 -5.57 -4.92
CA ASN A 14 8.19 -5.23 -5.67
C ASN A 14 9.45 -5.43 -4.81
N ILE A 15 10.63 -5.14 -5.39
CA ILE A 15 11.93 -5.37 -4.73
C ILE A 15 12.12 -4.51 -3.48
N LEU A 16 11.61 -3.27 -3.46
CA LEU A 16 11.76 -2.36 -2.32
C LEU A 16 10.99 -2.87 -1.10
N GLU A 17 9.82 -3.47 -1.32
CA GLU A 17 9.03 -4.07 -0.24
C GLU A 17 9.67 -5.36 0.29
N CYS A 18 10.26 -6.16 -0.61
CA CYS A 18 11.07 -7.31 -0.22
C CYS A 18 12.26 -6.89 0.66
N GLU A 19 12.99 -5.84 0.27
CA GLU A 19 14.13 -5.34 1.03
C GLU A 19 13.73 -4.67 2.34
N SER A 20 12.62 -3.94 2.38
CA SER A 20 12.10 -3.34 3.61
C SER A 20 11.75 -4.42 4.63
N ALA A 21 11.13 -5.51 4.18
CA ALA A 21 10.91 -6.69 5.00
C ALA A 21 12.23 -7.32 5.46
N LEU A 22 13.18 -7.55 4.55
CA LEU A 22 14.49 -8.13 4.86
C LEU A 22 15.25 -7.32 5.93
N LYS A 23 15.31 -5.99 5.77
CA LYS A 23 15.96 -5.07 6.72
C LYS A 23 15.29 -5.15 8.10
N LEU A 24 13.97 -5.26 8.15
CA LEU A 24 13.23 -5.47 9.40
C LEU A 24 13.58 -6.83 10.05
N LEU A 25 13.66 -7.92 9.28
CA LEU A 25 14.04 -9.23 9.81
C LEU A 25 15.45 -9.21 10.39
N ALA A 26 16.44 -8.72 9.63
CA ALA A 26 17.82 -8.62 10.07
C ALA A 26 17.96 -7.76 11.35
N SER A 27 17.24 -6.63 11.41
CA SER A 27 17.21 -5.76 12.59
C SER A 27 16.58 -6.44 13.81
N SER A 28 15.52 -7.24 13.60
CA SER A 28 14.81 -7.95 14.69
C SER A 28 15.67 -8.97 15.42
N VAL A 29 16.61 -9.60 14.71
CA VAL A 29 17.57 -10.54 15.30
C VAL A 29 18.92 -9.90 15.63
N ARG A 30 18.98 -8.56 15.59
CA ARG A 30 20.18 -7.74 15.85
C ARG A 30 21.40 -8.18 15.04
N SER A 31 21.19 -8.53 13.78
CA SER A 31 22.28 -8.92 12.93
C SER A 31 23.25 -7.77 12.69
N SER A 32 24.54 -8.08 12.65
CA SER A 32 25.62 -7.11 12.40
C SER A 32 25.92 -6.92 10.91
N SER A 33 25.49 -7.85 10.05
CA SER A 33 25.76 -7.80 8.61
C SER A 33 24.63 -8.46 7.82
N LEU A 34 24.44 -8.00 6.58
CA LEU A 34 23.49 -8.55 5.63
C LEU A 34 24.25 -8.81 4.33
N ASN A 35 24.54 -10.08 4.04
CA ASN A 35 25.44 -10.44 2.94
C ASN A 35 24.63 -10.96 1.76
N LEU A 36 24.84 -10.37 0.57
CA LEU A 36 24.25 -10.87 -0.67
C LEU A 36 25.04 -12.09 -1.16
N LYS A 37 24.37 -13.22 -1.38
CA LYS A 37 24.98 -14.42 -1.97
C LYS A 37 25.02 -14.31 -3.49
N GLU A 38 26.02 -14.95 -4.08
CA GLU A 38 26.05 -15.23 -5.51
C GLU A 38 24.80 -15.99 -5.95
N GLY A 39 24.14 -15.49 -7.00
CA GLY A 39 22.89 -16.06 -7.50
C GLY A 39 22.19 -15.14 -8.49
N PRO A 40 20.97 -15.50 -8.93
CA PRO A 40 20.21 -14.69 -9.86
C PRO A 40 19.74 -13.39 -9.20
N MET A 41 20.14 -12.25 -9.74
CA MET A 41 19.76 -10.93 -9.22
C MET A 41 18.26 -10.62 -9.33
N TYR A 42 17.52 -11.32 -10.20
CA TYR A 42 16.06 -11.21 -10.26
C TYR A 42 15.35 -11.91 -9.09
N ALA A 43 16.07 -12.73 -8.30
CA ALA A 43 15.59 -13.40 -7.09
C ALA A 43 16.73 -13.50 -6.06
N PRO A 44 17.23 -12.36 -5.54
CA PRO A 44 18.45 -12.30 -4.75
C PRO A 44 18.31 -13.08 -3.43
N VAL A 45 19.42 -13.62 -2.96
CA VAL A 45 19.49 -14.41 -1.72
C VAL A 45 20.44 -13.73 -0.75
N TYR A 46 19.98 -13.50 0.47
CA TYR A 46 20.75 -12.87 1.53
C TYR A 46 21.02 -13.83 2.68
N GLU A 47 22.17 -13.67 3.33
CA GLU A 47 22.53 -14.38 4.55
C GLU A 47 22.90 -13.42 5.68
N PHE A 48 22.43 -13.76 6.87
CA PHE A 48 22.77 -13.06 8.10
C PHE A 48 22.61 -13.98 9.31
N ASP A 49 23.36 -13.69 10.37
CA ASP A 49 23.29 -14.42 11.64
C ASP A 49 22.58 -13.57 12.70
N SER A 50 21.83 -14.23 13.59
CA SER A 50 21.27 -13.58 14.78
C SER A 50 22.33 -13.35 15.86
N ASP A 51 22.02 -12.47 16.81
CA ASP A 51 22.76 -12.36 18.07
C ASP A 51 22.74 -13.64 18.94
N SER A 52 21.84 -14.60 18.65
CA SER A 52 21.79 -15.95 19.25
C SER A 52 22.64 -16.99 18.52
N GLY A 53 23.26 -16.66 17.38
CA GLY A 53 24.07 -17.59 16.56
C GLY A 53 23.26 -18.50 15.64
N GLU A 54 22.00 -18.17 15.37
CA GLU A 54 21.15 -18.83 14.37
C GLU A 54 21.37 -18.20 13.00
N ARG A 55 21.41 -19.03 11.96
CA ARG A 55 21.70 -18.59 10.59
C ARG A 55 20.42 -18.45 9.79
N PHE A 56 20.30 -17.35 9.05
CA PHE A 56 19.19 -17.07 8.15
C PHE A 56 19.67 -17.07 6.71
N GLU A 57 18.99 -17.80 5.85
CA GLU A 57 19.06 -17.65 4.39
C GLU A 57 17.70 -17.15 3.91
N VAL A 58 17.67 -15.99 3.25
CA VAL A 58 16.44 -15.32 2.85
C VAL A 58 16.46 -15.05 1.34
N LYS A 59 15.54 -15.67 0.61
CA LYS A 59 15.36 -15.42 -0.83
C LYS A 59 14.23 -14.44 -1.09
N LEU A 60 14.47 -13.44 -1.94
CA LEU A 60 13.47 -12.43 -2.30
C LEU A 60 12.78 -12.82 -3.62
N PHE A 61 11.46 -12.60 -3.67
CA PHE A 61 10.60 -12.86 -4.83
C PHE A 61 9.78 -11.60 -5.16
N PRO A 62 10.36 -10.64 -5.91
CA PRO A 62 9.67 -9.40 -6.28
C PRO A 62 8.54 -9.62 -7.29
N GLY A 63 7.39 -8.98 -7.05
CA GLY A 63 6.21 -9.00 -7.91
C GLY A 63 5.33 -10.23 -7.71
N TYR A 64 4.07 -10.04 -7.29
CA TYR A 64 3.10 -11.12 -7.14
C TYR A 64 2.63 -11.71 -8.49
N GLY A 65 2.13 -12.94 -8.47
CA GLY A 65 1.47 -13.60 -9.62
C GLY A 65 2.40 -14.18 -10.70
N ARG A 66 3.72 -14.05 -10.56
CA ARG A 66 4.73 -14.47 -11.55
C ARG A 66 5.64 -15.63 -11.08
N TRP A 67 5.43 -16.11 -9.85
CA TRP A 67 6.27 -17.13 -9.20
C TRP A 67 5.56 -18.47 -8.94
N ASN A 68 4.40 -18.70 -9.57
CA ASN A 68 3.52 -19.85 -9.28
C ASN A 68 3.23 -20.00 -7.76
N PHE A 69 2.92 -18.87 -7.12
CA PHE A 69 2.70 -18.76 -5.69
C PHE A 69 1.28 -18.21 -5.45
N PRO A 70 0.27 -19.09 -5.30
CA PRO A 70 -1.15 -18.70 -5.27
C PRO A 70 -1.56 -18.20 -3.87
N LEU A 71 -0.94 -17.11 -3.41
CA LEU A 71 -1.11 -16.57 -2.06
C LEU A 71 -2.57 -16.22 -1.74
N GLU A 72 -3.27 -15.55 -2.67
CA GLU A 72 -4.64 -15.10 -2.41
C GLU A 72 -5.61 -16.28 -2.27
N GLU A 73 -5.39 -17.37 -3.02
CA GLU A 73 -6.17 -18.60 -2.87
C GLU A 73 -5.90 -19.27 -1.53
N HIS A 74 -4.64 -19.28 -1.07
CA HIS A 74 -4.28 -19.81 0.23
C HIS A 74 -4.95 -18.99 1.35
N ILE A 75 -4.84 -17.65 1.32
CA ILE A 75 -5.50 -16.75 2.28
C ILE A 75 -7.02 -16.98 2.30
N ALA A 76 -7.65 -17.09 1.12
CA ALA A 76 -9.07 -17.36 1.02
C ALA A 76 -9.45 -18.73 1.63
N SER A 77 -8.64 -19.77 1.40
CA SER A 77 -8.87 -21.09 2.00
C SER A 77 -8.73 -21.12 3.52
N MET A 78 -8.07 -20.11 4.10
CA MET A 78 -7.90 -19.94 5.53
C MET A 78 -8.97 -19.03 6.16
N GLY A 79 -9.96 -18.56 5.38
CA GLY A 79 -11.05 -17.70 5.85
C GLY A 79 -10.90 -16.22 5.48
N GLY A 80 -9.84 -15.85 4.76
CA GLY A 80 -9.70 -14.52 4.19
C GLY A 80 -10.82 -14.21 3.20
N THR A 81 -11.40 -13.02 3.31
CA THR A 81 -12.64 -12.66 2.58
C THR A 81 -12.40 -11.89 1.29
N LEU A 82 -11.15 -11.46 1.05
CA LEU A 82 -10.74 -10.62 -0.07
C LEU A 82 -9.41 -11.11 -0.64
N ARG A 83 -9.28 -11.06 -1.97
CA ARG A 83 -8.05 -11.37 -2.71
C ARG A 83 -7.20 -10.10 -2.85
N GLU A 84 -6.52 -9.73 -1.76
CA GLU A 84 -5.52 -8.66 -1.77
C GLU A 84 -4.24 -9.13 -1.10
N ALA A 85 -3.13 -9.18 -1.84
CA ALA A 85 -1.81 -9.47 -1.30
C ALA A 85 -1.26 -8.27 -0.50
N PRO A 86 -0.54 -8.50 0.63
CA PRO A 86 0.20 -7.46 1.36
C PRO A 86 1.35 -6.89 0.52
N ASP A 87 2.05 -5.87 1.02
CA ASP A 87 3.23 -5.34 0.31
C ASP A 87 4.40 -6.35 0.38
N ALA A 88 4.50 -7.09 1.49
CA ALA A 88 5.37 -8.24 1.60
C ALA A 88 4.78 -9.34 2.49
N ILE A 89 5.10 -10.60 2.21
CA ILE A 89 4.82 -11.75 3.07
C ILE A 89 6.09 -12.58 3.26
N VAL A 90 6.40 -12.84 4.52
CA VAL A 90 7.51 -13.69 4.95
C VAL A 90 6.96 -15.09 5.17
N THR A 91 7.56 -16.06 4.49
CA THR A 91 7.22 -17.48 4.61
C THR A 91 8.44 -18.27 5.07
N ARG A 92 8.19 -19.40 5.71
CA ARG A 92 9.19 -20.44 5.96
C ARG A 92 9.11 -21.47 4.84
N PHE A 93 10.24 -21.83 4.26
CA PHE A 93 10.31 -22.95 3.33
C PHE A 93 10.32 -24.28 4.11
N GLU A 94 9.45 -25.20 3.74
CA GLU A 94 9.26 -26.48 4.41
C GLU A 94 9.10 -27.61 3.36
N ILE A 95 9.39 -28.85 3.73
CA ILE A 95 9.09 -30.03 2.93
C ILE A 95 7.99 -30.82 3.65
N GLU A 96 6.80 -30.85 3.08
CA GLU A 96 5.64 -31.55 3.65
C GLU A 96 5.22 -32.69 2.73
N ASN A 97 5.16 -33.92 3.26
CA ASN A 97 4.86 -35.13 2.50
C ASN A 97 5.71 -35.30 1.22
N GLY A 98 6.99 -34.91 1.30
CA GLY A 98 7.94 -34.96 0.18
C GLY A 98 7.77 -33.86 -0.87
N SER A 99 6.85 -32.91 -0.66
CA SER A 99 6.61 -31.78 -1.57
C SER A 99 7.08 -30.47 -0.94
N PRO A 100 7.75 -29.59 -1.70
CA PRO A 100 8.17 -28.29 -1.19
C PRO A 100 6.96 -27.35 -1.04
N CYS A 101 6.78 -26.82 0.17
CA CYS A 101 5.73 -25.88 0.51
C CYS A 101 6.28 -24.66 1.26
N GLU A 102 5.43 -23.66 1.40
CA GLU A 102 5.75 -22.44 2.13
C GLU A 102 4.70 -22.16 3.19
N ARG A 103 5.12 -21.86 4.41
CA ARG A 103 4.20 -21.51 5.50
C ARG A 103 4.30 -20.02 5.82
N PRO A 104 3.22 -19.23 5.67
CA PRO A 104 3.21 -17.83 6.09
C PRO A 104 3.55 -17.64 7.56
N LEU A 105 4.45 -16.69 7.84
CA LEU A 105 4.84 -16.30 9.20
C LEU A 105 4.33 -14.90 9.56
N LEU A 106 4.52 -13.94 8.65
CA LEU A 106 4.25 -12.53 8.88
C LEU A 106 3.97 -11.83 7.55
N ALA A 107 2.92 -11.03 7.52
CA ALA A 107 2.62 -10.10 6.45
C ALA A 107 2.95 -8.66 6.88
N LEU A 108 3.47 -7.89 5.94
CA LEU A 108 3.97 -6.54 6.15
C LEU A 108 3.35 -5.60 5.12
N GLU A 109 3.03 -4.40 5.58
CA GLU A 109 2.57 -3.30 4.74
C GLU A 109 3.35 -2.04 5.11
N PHE A 110 3.80 -1.31 4.09
CA PHE A 110 4.59 -0.10 4.23
C PHE A 110 3.88 1.05 3.51
N SER A 111 3.78 2.21 4.17
CA SER A 111 3.10 3.36 3.57
C SER A 111 3.71 4.68 4.00
N GLY A 112 4.50 5.28 3.10
CA GLY A 112 4.91 6.68 3.19
C GLY A 112 3.86 7.69 2.72
N ALA A 113 2.69 7.21 2.27
CA ALA A 113 1.63 8.09 1.78
C ALA A 113 0.97 8.88 2.91
N LEU A 114 0.73 10.18 2.67
CA LEU A 114 -0.03 11.01 3.62
C LEU A 114 -1.40 10.37 3.93
N PRO A 115 -1.77 10.23 5.21
CA PRO A 115 -3.01 9.59 5.63
C PRO A 115 -4.21 10.54 5.41
N ALA A 116 -4.61 10.72 4.15
CA ALA A 116 -5.67 11.63 3.75
C ALA A 116 -6.67 10.98 2.79
N GLY A 117 -7.97 11.15 3.09
CA GLY A 117 -9.05 10.57 2.29
C GLY A 117 -8.90 9.06 2.14
N ASN A 118 -9.11 8.56 0.92
CA ASN A 118 -9.12 7.14 0.60
C ASN A 118 -7.84 6.40 1.02
N ASN A 119 -6.70 7.09 1.00
CA ASN A 119 -5.42 6.50 1.38
C ASN A 119 -5.43 6.01 2.83
N ALA A 120 -6.15 6.69 3.72
CA ALA A 120 -6.17 6.38 5.14
C ALA A 120 -6.82 5.02 5.47
N TRP A 121 -7.69 4.51 4.61
CA TRP A 121 -8.38 3.23 4.83
C TRP A 121 -8.19 2.23 3.71
N GLN A 122 -7.33 2.48 2.72
CA GLN A 122 -7.18 1.57 1.57
C GLN A 122 -6.68 0.17 1.97
N ARG A 123 -5.95 0.05 3.08
CA ARG A 123 -5.27 -1.16 3.57
C ARG A 123 -6.15 -2.09 4.40
N THR A 124 -7.32 -1.62 4.82
CA THR A 124 -8.22 -2.35 5.73
C THR A 124 -8.72 -3.66 5.13
N GLY A 125 -8.82 -3.77 3.80
CA GLY A 125 -9.18 -5.02 3.11
C GLY A 125 -8.16 -6.12 3.37
N ARG A 126 -6.87 -5.80 3.25
CA ARG A 126 -5.75 -6.71 3.52
C ARG A 126 -5.67 -7.07 4.99
N ALA A 127 -5.74 -6.07 5.87
CA ALA A 127 -5.74 -6.28 7.32
C ALA A 127 -6.85 -7.23 7.76
N LEU A 128 -8.07 -7.04 7.24
CA LEU A 128 -9.22 -7.90 7.51
C LEU A 128 -8.98 -9.32 7.00
N ALA A 129 -8.60 -9.48 5.74
CA ALA A 129 -8.40 -10.80 5.13
C ALA A 129 -7.32 -11.62 5.85
N LEU A 130 -6.18 -11.01 6.18
CA LEU A 130 -5.07 -11.66 6.88
C LEU A 130 -5.42 -11.99 8.33
N ALA A 131 -6.15 -11.11 9.03
CA ALA A 131 -6.61 -11.39 10.39
C ALA A 131 -7.54 -12.62 10.43
N TYR A 132 -8.49 -12.73 9.49
CA TYR A 132 -9.36 -13.91 9.39
C TYR A 132 -8.64 -15.17 8.93
N ALA A 133 -7.57 -15.02 8.13
CA ALA A 133 -6.69 -16.13 7.76
C ALA A 133 -5.73 -16.56 8.89
N GLY A 134 -5.69 -15.84 10.01
CA GLY A 134 -4.78 -16.11 11.12
C GLY A 134 -3.30 -15.78 10.84
N ILE A 135 -3.02 -14.96 9.82
CA ILE A 135 -1.66 -14.54 9.46
C ILE A 135 -1.36 -13.21 10.16
N PRO A 136 -0.31 -13.12 10.99
CA PRO A 136 0.12 -11.86 11.60
C PRO A 136 0.35 -10.77 10.55
N TYR A 137 -0.13 -9.56 10.82
CA TYR A 137 -0.05 -8.41 9.91
C TYR A 137 0.41 -7.16 10.65
N LEU A 138 1.50 -6.56 10.19
CA LEU A 138 1.97 -5.26 10.67
C LEU A 138 1.89 -4.20 9.56
N TYR A 139 1.25 -3.08 9.87
CA TYR A 139 1.09 -1.95 8.96
C TYR A 139 1.93 -0.75 9.39
N PHE A 140 3.08 -0.55 8.76
CA PHE A 140 3.95 0.59 8.98
C PHE A 140 3.39 1.84 8.31
N ALA A 141 2.93 2.78 9.12
CA ALA A 141 2.27 3.99 8.67
C ALA A 141 2.94 5.25 9.22
N GLU A 142 3.26 6.19 8.33
CA GLU A 142 3.82 7.48 8.73
C GLU A 142 2.77 8.41 9.38
N LEU A 143 3.16 9.06 10.48
CA LEU A 143 2.41 10.16 11.10
C LEU A 143 3.15 11.49 10.94
N GLY A 144 2.38 12.57 10.75
CA GLY A 144 2.92 13.93 10.78
C GLY A 144 3.45 14.47 9.46
N GLY A 145 3.29 13.73 8.37
CA GLY A 145 3.73 14.16 7.05
C GLY A 145 3.04 15.46 6.59
N GLN A 146 3.80 16.31 5.90
CA GLN A 146 3.34 17.64 5.50
C GLN A 146 2.68 17.63 4.11
N GLU A 147 1.45 18.13 4.04
CA GLU A 147 0.83 18.51 2.78
C GLU A 147 1.48 19.80 2.27
N LEU A 148 1.80 19.81 0.98
CA LEU A 148 2.33 20.98 0.28
C LEU A 148 1.25 21.59 -0.63
N ASP A 149 1.30 22.90 -0.84
CA ASP A 149 0.48 23.59 -1.84
C ASP A 149 1.06 23.48 -3.27
N ALA A 150 0.45 24.18 -4.24
CA ALA A 150 0.88 24.15 -5.64
C ALA A 150 2.29 24.74 -5.87
N SER A 151 2.73 25.63 -4.99
CA SER A 151 4.07 26.23 -4.98
C SER A 151 5.06 25.43 -4.11
N ARG A 152 4.65 24.23 -3.67
CA ARG A 152 5.40 23.35 -2.75
C ARG A 152 5.68 23.96 -1.38
N VAL A 153 4.90 24.95 -0.95
CA VAL A 153 4.96 25.50 0.41
C VAL A 153 4.17 24.62 1.38
N ILE A 154 4.70 24.42 2.59
CA ILE A 154 4.05 23.62 3.63
C ILE A 154 2.70 24.24 4.02
N LYS A 155 1.64 23.43 3.93
CA LYS A 155 0.27 23.83 4.26
C LYS A 155 -0.18 23.34 5.62
N ALA A 156 -0.06 22.03 5.87
CA ALA A 156 -0.44 21.42 7.14
C ALA A 156 0.08 19.99 7.28
N ALA A 157 0.30 19.56 8.53
CA ALA A 157 0.48 18.15 8.85
C ALA A 157 -0.82 17.36 8.60
N ARG A 158 -0.69 16.12 8.11
CA ARG A 158 -1.81 15.21 7.88
C ARG A 158 -1.77 14.04 8.87
N PHE A 159 -2.97 13.67 9.33
CA PHE A 159 -3.20 12.60 10.29
C PHE A 159 -4.41 11.78 9.85
N PRO A 160 -4.44 10.47 10.16
CA PRO A 160 -5.60 9.64 9.86
C PRO A 160 -6.82 10.10 10.66
N ASN A 161 -8.03 9.78 10.16
CA ASN A 161 -9.21 9.89 10.99
C ASN A 161 -9.11 8.87 12.15
N PRO A 162 -9.45 9.22 13.40
CA PRO A 162 -9.37 8.30 14.54
C PRO A 162 -10.09 6.96 14.33
N LEU A 163 -11.14 6.93 13.51
CA LEU A 163 -11.83 5.68 13.19
C LEU A 163 -10.90 4.60 12.58
N VAL A 164 -9.83 5.01 11.88
CA VAL A 164 -8.87 4.09 11.26
C VAL A 164 -8.05 3.34 12.32
N PRO A 165 -7.24 3.99 13.19
CA PRO A 165 -6.56 3.28 14.28
C PRO A 165 -7.53 2.50 15.18
N PHE A 166 -8.75 3.01 15.39
CA PHE A 166 -9.76 2.34 16.19
C PHE A 166 -10.19 1.00 15.57
N ALA A 167 -10.38 0.96 14.26
CA ALA A 167 -10.72 -0.28 13.57
C ALA A 167 -9.64 -1.36 13.71
N TYR A 168 -8.35 -0.98 13.67
CA TYR A 168 -7.27 -1.92 13.90
C TYR A 168 -7.23 -2.44 15.34
N ALA A 169 -7.41 -1.56 16.33
CA ALA A 169 -7.49 -1.95 17.74
C ALA A 169 -8.62 -2.97 17.98
N VAL A 170 -9.80 -2.73 17.38
CA VAL A 170 -10.95 -3.65 17.47
C VAL A 170 -10.72 -4.96 16.72
N LEU A 171 -10.10 -4.92 15.54
CA LEU A 171 -9.86 -6.12 14.74
C LEU A 171 -8.94 -7.10 15.48
N GLY A 172 -7.84 -6.63 16.07
CA GLY A 172 -6.91 -7.49 16.82
C GLY A 172 -7.58 -8.15 18.03
N MET A 173 -8.41 -7.39 18.75
CA MET A 173 -9.19 -7.90 19.89
C MET A 173 -10.21 -8.96 19.47
N THR A 174 -10.95 -8.73 18.39
CA THR A 174 -12.09 -9.57 17.99
C THR A 174 -11.69 -10.83 17.22
N SER A 175 -10.60 -10.76 16.43
CA SER A 175 -10.08 -11.90 15.68
C SER A 175 -9.10 -12.77 16.47
N GLY A 176 -8.49 -12.22 17.54
CA GLY A 176 -7.38 -12.84 18.26
C GLY A 176 -6.05 -12.83 17.50
N SER A 177 -6.06 -12.43 16.21
CA SER A 177 -4.88 -12.32 15.37
C SER A 177 -4.11 -11.02 15.60
N ILE A 178 -2.82 -11.02 15.27
CA ILE A 178 -2.00 -9.80 15.25
C ILE A 178 -2.35 -9.06 13.96
N SER A 179 -3.01 -7.91 14.09
CA SER A 179 -3.30 -7.00 12.97
C SER A 179 -3.16 -5.56 13.45
N LEU A 180 -1.92 -5.06 13.45
CA LEU A 180 -1.56 -3.85 14.17
C LEU A 180 -0.86 -2.82 13.28
N PRO A 181 -1.28 -1.55 13.30
CA PRO A 181 -0.51 -0.48 12.70
C PRO A 181 0.66 -0.13 13.60
N VAL A 182 1.85 -0.04 13.01
CA VAL A 182 3.06 0.47 13.63
C VAL A 182 3.26 1.89 13.10
N TYR A 183 2.99 2.87 13.96
CA TYR A 183 3.19 4.26 13.57
C TYR A 183 4.66 4.65 13.67
N ILE A 184 5.15 5.30 12.63
CA ILE A 184 6.50 5.86 12.53
C ILE A 184 6.43 7.35 12.20
N ALA A 185 7.49 8.10 12.51
CA ALA A 185 7.56 9.51 12.17
C ALA A 185 7.73 9.68 10.66
N SER A 186 6.91 10.53 10.03
CA SER A 186 7.15 10.91 8.64
C SER A 186 8.46 11.69 8.53
N PRO A 187 9.27 11.48 7.46
CA PRO A 187 10.48 12.27 7.21
C PRO A 187 10.25 13.78 7.20
N SER A 188 9.05 14.22 6.81
CA SER A 188 8.70 15.65 6.76
C SER A 188 8.09 16.21 8.06
N SER A 189 8.02 15.42 9.13
CA SER A 189 7.42 15.87 10.38
C SER A 189 8.18 17.02 11.02
N ASN A 190 7.45 17.97 11.62
CA ASN A 190 8.07 19.02 12.41
C ASN A 190 8.26 18.58 13.88
N GLN A 191 9.15 19.26 14.60
CA GLN A 191 9.51 18.92 15.98
C GLN A 191 8.32 18.91 16.95
N ASN A 192 7.35 19.83 16.78
CA ASN A 192 6.17 19.86 17.63
C ASN A 192 5.31 18.59 17.46
N VAL A 193 5.11 18.14 16.21
CA VAL A 193 4.39 16.89 15.94
C VAL A 193 5.15 15.68 16.51
N LEU A 194 6.47 15.62 16.34
CA LEU A 194 7.30 14.56 16.91
C LEU A 194 7.17 14.49 18.44
N GLN A 195 7.15 15.64 19.11
CA GLN A 195 7.01 15.69 20.55
C GLN A 195 5.62 15.22 21.02
N ILE A 196 4.55 15.63 20.34
CA ILE A 196 3.19 15.24 20.73
C ILE A 196 2.94 13.74 20.52
N PHE A 197 3.50 13.15 19.45
CA PHE A 197 3.33 11.73 19.12
C PHE A 197 4.49 10.85 19.59
N ARG A 198 5.38 11.34 20.45
CA ARG A 198 6.58 10.61 20.90
C ARG A 198 6.24 9.21 21.44
N ASP A 199 5.20 9.13 22.27
CA ASP A 199 4.74 7.90 22.90
C ASP A 199 3.78 7.07 22.02
N CYS A 200 3.64 7.45 20.76
CA CYS A 200 2.83 6.74 19.77
C CYS A 200 3.69 5.91 18.80
N PHE A 201 4.98 6.22 18.66
CA PHE A 201 5.85 5.55 17.70
C PHE A 201 6.25 4.15 18.16
N GLY A 202 6.06 3.14 17.31
CA GLY A 202 6.15 1.72 17.66
C GLY A 202 7.34 0.97 17.08
N THR A 203 8.34 1.65 16.51
CA THR A 203 9.46 1.00 15.80
C THR A 203 10.17 -0.04 16.66
N LYS A 204 10.53 0.31 17.91
CA LYS A 204 11.23 -0.61 18.81
C LYS A 204 10.40 -1.85 19.12
N GLU A 205 9.14 -1.66 19.50
CA GLU A 205 8.25 -2.75 19.89
C GLU A 205 7.91 -3.65 18.69
N SER A 206 7.86 -3.09 17.46
CA SER A 206 7.69 -3.87 16.24
C SER A 206 8.88 -4.80 15.98
N ILE A 207 10.11 -4.34 16.22
CA ILE A 207 11.34 -5.14 16.10
C ILE A 207 11.30 -6.30 17.10
N GLU A 208 10.88 -6.03 18.35
CA GLU A 208 10.69 -7.07 19.38
C GLU A 208 9.63 -8.10 18.95
N LEU A 209 8.49 -7.65 18.43
CA LEU A 209 7.40 -8.54 17.99
C LEU A 209 7.81 -9.41 16.79
N VAL A 210 8.49 -8.83 15.78
CA VAL A 210 9.00 -9.59 14.63
C VAL A 210 9.99 -10.66 15.09
N ARG A 211 10.88 -10.33 16.04
CA ARG A 211 11.81 -11.32 16.60
C ARG A 211 11.06 -12.50 17.21
N SER A 212 10.07 -12.25 18.06
CA SER A 212 9.27 -13.30 18.69
C SER A 212 8.54 -14.18 17.67
N ILE A 213 8.05 -13.61 16.57
CA ILE A 213 7.45 -14.38 15.47
C ILE A 213 8.49 -15.26 14.76
N LEU A 214 9.67 -14.72 14.43
CA LEU A 214 10.70 -15.44 13.69
C LEU A 214 11.28 -16.61 14.49
N LEU A 215 11.66 -16.34 15.74
CA LEU A 215 12.34 -17.28 16.63
C LEU A 215 11.37 -18.14 17.44
N THR A 216 10.06 -17.88 17.32
CA THR A 216 9.03 -18.55 18.15
C THR A 216 9.28 -18.34 19.65
N GLU A 217 9.85 -17.19 20.00
CA GLU A 217 10.06 -16.76 21.39
C GLU A 217 8.76 -16.19 21.96
N ASP A 218 8.68 -16.06 23.29
CA ASP A 218 7.61 -15.30 23.93
C ASP A 218 7.60 -13.86 23.39
N GLN A 219 6.39 -13.33 23.15
CA GLN A 219 6.20 -11.97 22.65
C GLN A 219 6.65 -10.91 23.67
N ASN A 220 6.88 -11.27 24.93
CA ASN A 220 7.38 -10.37 25.98
C ASN A 220 6.55 -9.08 26.11
N GLY A 221 5.23 -9.20 25.89
CA GLY A 221 4.31 -8.07 25.91
C GLY A 221 4.42 -7.10 24.71
N SER A 222 5.21 -7.42 23.67
CA SER A 222 5.45 -6.52 22.53
C SER A 222 4.18 -6.20 21.75
N ARG A 223 3.30 -7.19 21.56
CA ARG A 223 1.97 -7.01 21.00
C ARG A 223 1.16 -5.98 21.81
N GLU A 224 1.06 -6.18 23.12
CA GLU A 224 0.28 -5.34 24.04
C GLU A 224 0.84 -3.92 24.09
N LYS A 225 2.17 -3.76 24.02
CA LYS A 225 2.81 -2.44 23.93
C LYS A 225 2.45 -1.71 22.63
N ILE A 226 2.43 -2.40 21.49
CA ILE A 226 2.00 -1.80 20.21
C ILE A 226 0.51 -1.44 20.28
N GLU A 227 -0.34 -2.34 20.78
CA GLU A 227 -1.78 -2.08 20.99
C GLU A 227 -2.00 -0.83 21.86
N ALA A 228 -1.26 -0.70 22.97
CA ALA A 228 -1.31 0.49 23.83
C ALA A 228 -0.91 1.77 23.09
N LYS A 229 0.09 1.72 22.19
CA LYS A 229 0.46 2.87 21.35
C LYS A 229 -0.61 3.22 20.33
N VAL A 230 -1.30 2.24 19.75
CA VAL A 230 -2.44 2.49 18.85
C VAL A 230 -3.57 3.20 19.59
N LEU A 231 -3.89 2.77 20.81
CA LEU A 231 -4.86 3.46 21.68
C LEU A 231 -4.38 4.88 22.06
N ASN A 232 -3.09 5.05 22.30
CA ASN A 232 -2.51 6.37 22.56
C ASN A 232 -2.63 7.30 21.35
N VAL A 233 -2.45 6.79 20.12
CA VAL A 233 -2.72 7.56 18.89
C VAL A 233 -4.16 8.03 18.84
N LEU A 234 -5.13 7.18 19.18
CA LEU A 234 -6.54 7.58 19.23
C LEU A 234 -6.77 8.74 20.19
N ARG A 235 -6.24 8.60 21.40
CA ARG A 235 -6.33 9.63 22.45
C ARG A 235 -5.74 10.95 21.96
N VAL A 236 -4.51 10.95 21.45
CA VAL A 236 -3.81 12.15 20.98
C VAL A 236 -4.55 12.79 19.80
N LEU A 237 -5.03 12.01 18.83
CA LEU A 237 -5.80 12.54 17.70
C LEU A 237 -7.13 13.18 18.14
N ALA A 238 -7.79 12.59 19.15
CA ALA A 238 -9.01 13.14 19.72
C ALA A 238 -8.76 14.44 20.48
N GLU A 239 -7.73 14.49 21.32
CA GLU A 239 -7.35 15.67 22.11
C GLU A 239 -6.89 16.86 21.24
N GLN A 240 -6.16 16.59 20.15
CA GLN A 240 -5.74 17.64 19.22
C GLN A 240 -6.89 18.22 18.39
N ARG A 241 -8.06 17.59 18.39
CA ARG A 241 -9.18 18.02 17.56
C ARG A 241 -9.86 19.25 18.17
N LYS A 242 -9.67 20.39 17.49
CA LYS A 242 -10.32 21.66 17.87
C LYS A 242 -11.84 21.70 17.64
N ARG A 243 -12.36 20.85 16.76
CA ARG A 243 -13.80 20.80 16.41
C ARG A 243 -14.49 19.66 17.13
N ASN A 244 -15.71 19.88 17.60
CA ASN A 244 -16.57 18.83 18.14
C ASN A 244 -17.27 18.06 17.01
N ASP A 245 -16.48 17.32 16.21
CA ASP A 245 -16.94 16.55 15.05
C ASP A 245 -16.43 15.09 15.01
N ILE A 246 -15.83 14.64 16.11
CA ILE A 246 -15.41 13.27 16.39
C ILE A 246 -15.75 12.94 17.85
N LEU A 247 -15.63 11.66 18.24
CA LEU A 247 -15.69 11.27 19.66
C LEU A 247 -14.49 11.81 20.42
N THR A 248 -14.70 12.14 21.69
CA THR A 248 -13.67 12.50 22.66
C THR A 248 -12.80 11.29 23.01
N ALA A 249 -11.66 11.53 23.67
CA ALA A 249 -10.77 10.45 24.08
C ALA A 249 -11.46 9.43 25.01
N GLU A 250 -12.23 9.90 25.99
CA GLU A 250 -13.00 9.05 26.92
C GLU A 250 -14.05 8.21 26.19
N GLU A 251 -14.80 8.83 25.28
CA GLU A 251 -15.79 8.15 24.45
C GLU A 251 -15.18 7.06 23.54
N TRP A 252 -13.96 7.27 23.02
CA TRP A 252 -13.24 6.23 22.27
C TRP A 252 -12.87 5.06 23.17
N THR A 253 -12.42 5.32 24.40
CA THR A 253 -12.12 4.28 25.38
C THR A 253 -13.37 3.49 25.76
N GLU A 254 -14.49 4.16 26.02
CA GLU A 254 -15.78 3.49 26.30
C GLU A 254 -16.25 2.61 25.13
N LEU A 255 -16.11 3.10 23.90
CA LEU A 255 -16.49 2.35 22.71
C LEU A 255 -15.57 1.15 22.48
N HIS A 256 -14.27 1.30 22.74
CA HIS A 256 -13.29 0.21 22.65
C HIS A 256 -13.58 -0.90 23.68
N ALA A 257 -14.06 -0.54 24.87
CA ALA A 257 -14.39 -1.49 25.93
C ALA A 257 -15.61 -2.38 25.60
N GLN A 258 -16.42 -2.03 24.60
CA GLN A 258 -17.50 -2.88 24.12
C GLN A 258 -16.92 -4.12 23.43
N LYS A 259 -17.44 -5.32 23.72
CA LYS A 259 -16.86 -6.59 23.28
C LYS A 259 -17.30 -6.94 21.86
N THR A 260 -18.59 -6.82 21.57
CA THR A 260 -19.16 -7.21 20.27
C THR A 260 -19.35 -6.02 19.33
N GLY A 261 -19.57 -6.28 18.05
CA GLY A 261 -20.00 -5.25 17.10
C GLY A 261 -21.41 -4.73 17.41
N LEU A 262 -22.28 -5.58 17.95
CA LEU A 262 -23.64 -5.18 18.33
C LEU A 262 -23.62 -4.18 19.49
N GLU A 263 -22.86 -4.46 20.54
CA GLU A 263 -22.68 -3.55 21.68
C GLU A 263 -22.11 -2.20 21.24
N LYS A 264 -21.12 -2.20 20.34
CA LYS A 264 -20.57 -0.97 19.74
C LYS A 264 -21.64 -0.18 18.98
N ALA A 265 -22.45 -0.86 18.17
CA ALA A 265 -23.53 -0.24 17.42
C ALA A 265 -24.59 0.38 18.35
N GLU A 266 -25.00 -0.33 19.39
CA GLU A 266 -25.96 0.15 20.38
C GLU A 266 -25.43 1.34 21.19
N TRP A 267 -24.16 1.30 21.59
CA TRP A 267 -23.50 2.43 22.24
C TRP A 267 -23.53 3.68 21.34
N LEU A 268 -23.17 3.54 20.06
CA LEU A 268 -23.17 4.65 19.09
C LEU A 268 -24.58 5.22 18.85
N ILE A 269 -25.60 4.34 18.80
CA ILE A 269 -27.01 4.75 18.68
C ILE A 269 -27.43 5.54 19.91
N LYS A 270 -27.08 5.10 21.12
CA LYS A 270 -27.37 5.81 22.37
C LYS A 270 -26.65 7.15 22.42
N ARG A 271 -25.39 7.19 21.99
CA ARG A 271 -24.57 8.41 21.93
C ARG A 271 -25.13 9.45 20.95
N ALA A 272 -25.85 8.99 19.92
CA ALA A 272 -26.61 9.81 18.99
C ALA A 272 -25.83 10.95 18.34
N MET A 273 -24.55 10.72 17.99
CA MET A 273 -23.77 11.71 17.27
C MET A 273 -24.39 11.96 15.88
N PRO A 274 -24.68 13.22 15.50
CA PRO A 274 -25.24 13.53 14.19
C PRO A 274 -24.30 13.13 13.04
N TRP A 275 -24.86 12.50 12.02
CA TRP A 275 -24.12 12.16 10.81
C TRP A 275 -24.45 13.09 9.65
N ASN A 276 -23.39 13.62 9.01
CA ASN A 276 -23.47 14.55 7.90
C ASN A 276 -22.42 14.20 6.83
N LYS A 277 -22.83 13.44 5.81
CA LYS A 277 -21.95 13.09 4.69
C LYS A 277 -21.50 14.34 3.92
N LYS A 278 -20.19 14.51 3.76
CA LYS A 278 -19.64 15.44 2.77
C LYS A 278 -19.82 14.88 1.36
N ILE A 279 -20.39 15.68 0.48
CA ILE A 279 -20.63 15.35 -0.92
C ILE A 279 -19.59 16.08 -1.77
N GLY A 280 -18.59 15.36 -2.27
CA GLY A 280 -17.55 15.93 -3.14
C GLY A 280 -17.82 15.76 -4.64
N LEU A 281 -18.74 14.87 -5.03
CA LEU A 281 -19.03 14.57 -6.43
C LEU A 281 -20.11 15.51 -6.98
N LYS A 282 -19.85 16.11 -8.16
CA LYS A 282 -20.83 16.93 -8.89
C LYS A 282 -21.75 16.05 -9.74
N GLY A 283 -22.96 16.53 -10.03
CA GLY A 283 -23.89 15.87 -10.95
C GLY A 283 -24.54 14.60 -10.39
N LEU A 284 -24.78 14.56 -9.08
CA LEU A 284 -25.52 13.47 -8.45
C LEU A 284 -27.02 13.56 -8.77
N PRO A 285 -27.71 12.42 -8.94
CA PRO A 285 -29.13 12.43 -9.24
C PRO A 285 -29.97 12.96 -8.06
N PRO A 286 -31.13 13.61 -8.30
CA PRO A 286 -32.02 14.10 -7.24
C PRO A 286 -32.40 13.04 -6.20
N SER A 287 -32.61 11.79 -6.65
CA SER A 287 -32.87 10.61 -5.81
C SER A 287 -31.80 10.37 -4.75
N PHE A 288 -30.55 10.80 -4.97
CA PHE A 288 -29.47 10.68 -3.98
C PHE A 288 -29.68 11.63 -2.80
N TYR A 289 -30.12 12.85 -3.06
CA TYR A 289 -30.43 13.80 -1.99
C TYR A 289 -31.68 13.35 -1.21
N GLU A 290 -32.66 12.76 -1.87
CA GLU A 290 -33.82 12.14 -1.21
C GLU A 290 -33.41 10.94 -0.35
N LEU A 291 -32.48 10.10 -0.84
CA LEU A 291 -31.92 8.98 -0.07
C LEU A 291 -31.22 9.47 1.19
N LEU A 292 -30.40 10.53 1.10
CA LEU A 292 -29.74 11.12 2.26
C LEU A 292 -30.75 11.69 3.27
N LYS A 293 -31.77 12.42 2.79
CA LYS A 293 -32.88 12.90 3.63
C LYS A 293 -33.63 11.74 4.29
N ALA A 294 -33.83 10.63 3.57
CA ALA A 294 -34.46 9.45 4.13
C ALA A 294 -33.62 8.81 5.23
N ALA A 295 -32.30 8.70 5.08
CA ALA A 295 -31.42 8.22 6.14
C ALA A 295 -31.48 9.15 7.37
N GLN A 296 -31.32 10.47 7.15
CA GLN A 296 -31.39 11.49 8.22
C GLN A 296 -32.74 11.46 8.96
N GLY A 297 -33.85 11.41 8.24
CA GLY A 297 -35.20 11.33 8.83
C GLY A 297 -35.52 10.01 9.56
N ASN A 298 -34.63 9.02 9.47
CA ASN A 298 -34.75 7.73 10.16
C ASN A 298 -33.71 7.55 11.28
N GLY A 299 -33.19 8.66 11.83
CA GLY A 299 -32.37 8.63 13.04
C GLY A 299 -30.99 8.04 12.81
N VAL A 300 -30.43 8.22 11.61
CA VAL A 300 -29.06 7.81 11.31
C VAL A 300 -28.06 8.54 12.21
N VAL A 301 -27.08 7.81 12.72
CA VAL A 301 -26.01 8.32 13.59
C VAL A 301 -24.63 8.07 12.97
N ALA A 302 -23.65 8.86 13.39
CA ALA A 302 -22.27 8.75 12.95
C ALA A 302 -21.54 7.63 13.68
N ILE A 303 -20.51 7.06 13.04
CA ILE A 303 -19.62 6.08 13.68
C ILE A 303 -18.27 6.74 14.02
N GLY A 304 -18.20 7.38 15.18
CA GLY A 304 -16.96 8.01 15.65
C GLY A 304 -16.62 9.38 15.05
N SER A 305 -17.09 9.69 13.84
CA SER A 305 -16.82 10.96 13.15
C SER A 305 -17.99 11.40 12.27
N LYS A 306 -18.39 12.68 12.40
CA LYS A 306 -19.62 13.22 11.79
C LYS A 306 -19.68 13.07 10.26
N ASP A 307 -18.54 13.17 9.58
CA ASP A 307 -18.46 13.23 8.12
C ASP A 307 -17.93 11.96 7.45
N MET A 308 -17.64 10.92 8.23
CA MET A 308 -17.21 9.62 7.71
C MET A 308 -18.29 9.05 6.78
N PRO A 309 -17.93 8.48 5.60
CA PRO A 309 -18.90 7.84 4.70
C PRO A 309 -19.41 6.48 5.21
N ILE A 310 -19.54 6.31 6.52
CA ILE A 310 -20.16 5.17 7.18
C ILE A 310 -21.10 5.72 8.25
N SER A 311 -22.28 5.14 8.36
CA SER A 311 -23.33 5.58 9.28
C SER A 311 -24.17 4.42 9.78
N LEU A 312 -24.94 4.62 10.83
CA LEU A 312 -25.71 3.55 11.48
C LEU A 312 -27.19 3.95 11.62
N ILE A 313 -28.10 3.08 11.21
CA ILE A 313 -29.54 3.23 11.39
C ILE A 313 -30.00 2.25 12.48
N PRO A 314 -30.70 2.74 13.53
CA PRO A 314 -31.21 1.87 14.59
C PRO A 314 -32.15 0.79 14.07
N ALA A 315 -32.10 -0.40 14.70
CA ALA A 315 -32.89 -1.57 14.29
C ALA A 315 -34.39 -1.27 14.19
N ASN A 316 -34.94 -0.56 15.19
CA ASN A 316 -36.36 -0.15 15.25
C ASN A 316 -36.76 0.90 14.20
N ARG A 317 -35.81 1.52 13.49
CA ARG A 317 -36.08 2.48 12.40
C ARG A 317 -36.01 1.85 11.01
N ARG A 318 -35.49 0.63 10.89
CA ARG A 318 -35.28 -0.06 9.60
C ARG A 318 -36.56 -0.24 8.79
N ALA A 319 -37.68 -0.62 9.41
CA ALA A 319 -38.95 -0.76 8.71
C ALA A 319 -39.42 0.54 8.03
N ARG A 320 -39.29 1.68 8.73
CA ARG A 320 -39.63 3.00 8.18
C ARG A 320 -38.64 3.42 7.09
N PHE A 321 -37.37 3.12 7.26
CA PHE A 321 -36.35 3.36 6.24
C PHE A 321 -36.63 2.56 4.96
N GLY A 322 -36.92 1.26 5.07
CA GLY A 322 -37.30 0.39 3.96
C GLY A 322 -38.52 0.91 3.19
N ALA A 323 -39.54 1.39 3.89
CA ALA A 323 -40.71 2.03 3.27
C ALA A 323 -40.33 3.29 2.46
N LYS A 324 -39.41 4.12 2.96
CA LYS A 324 -38.89 5.29 2.24
C LYS A 324 -38.07 4.90 1.01
N ILE A 325 -37.22 3.87 1.12
CA ILE A 325 -36.47 3.36 -0.04
C ILE A 325 -37.43 2.86 -1.12
N LYS A 326 -38.46 2.10 -0.76
CA LYS A 326 -39.50 1.66 -1.71
C LYS A 326 -40.21 2.85 -2.37
N SER A 327 -40.45 3.93 -1.62
CA SER A 327 -41.05 5.15 -2.16
C SER A 327 -40.14 5.87 -3.17
N ILE A 328 -38.82 5.89 -2.94
CA ILE A 328 -37.86 6.59 -3.81
C ILE A 328 -37.60 5.81 -5.10
N TYR A 329 -37.42 4.48 -5.00
CA TYR A 329 -36.96 3.65 -6.14
C TYR A 329 -38.06 2.77 -6.76
N GLY A 330 -39.23 2.66 -6.11
CA GLY A 330 -40.39 1.94 -6.64
C GLY A 330 -40.09 0.48 -7.00
N ALA A 331 -40.46 0.09 -8.21
CA ALA A 331 -40.30 -1.27 -8.73
C ALA A 331 -38.84 -1.69 -8.94
N LYS A 332 -37.87 -0.76 -8.92
CA LYS A 332 -36.44 -1.08 -9.06
C LYS A 332 -35.82 -1.71 -7.80
N THR A 333 -36.56 -1.72 -6.69
CA THR A 333 -36.20 -2.43 -5.45
C THR A 333 -37.25 -3.52 -5.19
N ASP A 334 -36.86 -4.79 -5.35
CA ASP A 334 -37.78 -5.91 -5.22
C ASP A 334 -38.22 -6.17 -3.76
N LYS A 335 -39.22 -7.06 -3.61
CA LYS A 335 -39.77 -7.42 -2.29
C LYS A 335 -38.71 -8.05 -1.38
N ALA A 336 -37.79 -8.84 -1.91
CA ALA A 336 -36.75 -9.50 -1.12
C ALA A 336 -35.79 -8.47 -0.51
N PHE A 337 -35.32 -7.51 -1.31
CA PHE A 337 -34.45 -6.43 -0.85
C PHE A 337 -35.15 -5.55 0.18
N ILE A 338 -36.38 -5.11 -0.08
CA ILE A 338 -37.13 -4.29 0.88
C ILE A 338 -37.44 -5.06 2.16
N GLY A 339 -37.76 -6.36 2.07
CA GLY A 339 -37.99 -7.22 3.22
C GLY A 339 -36.75 -7.33 4.10
N TRP A 340 -35.58 -7.63 3.51
CA TRP A 340 -34.30 -7.65 4.23
C TRP A 340 -33.97 -6.28 4.85
N LEU A 341 -34.12 -5.20 4.08
CA LEU A 341 -33.81 -3.85 4.55
C LEU A 341 -34.67 -3.44 5.75
N SER A 342 -35.93 -3.88 5.77
CA SER A 342 -36.92 -3.57 6.80
C SER A 342 -36.81 -4.45 8.06
N ASN A 343 -35.94 -5.47 8.04
CA ASN A 343 -35.77 -6.40 9.16
C ASN A 343 -35.25 -5.67 10.40
N THR A 344 -35.96 -5.74 11.53
CA THR A 344 -35.62 -5.00 12.76
C THR A 344 -34.82 -5.82 13.78
N SER A 345 -34.28 -6.98 13.40
CA SER A 345 -33.53 -7.86 14.32
C SER A 345 -32.19 -7.29 14.77
N ARG A 346 -31.53 -6.48 13.93
CA ARG A 346 -30.23 -5.87 14.22
C ARG A 346 -30.11 -4.48 13.60
N PRO A 347 -29.21 -3.60 14.10
CA PRO A 347 -28.91 -2.32 13.46
C PRO A 347 -28.44 -2.47 12.01
N LEU A 348 -28.62 -1.42 11.22
CA LEU A 348 -28.17 -1.38 9.81
C LEU A 348 -27.03 -0.39 9.64
N LEU A 349 -25.85 -0.88 9.32
CA LEU A 349 -24.73 -0.06 8.91
C LEU A 349 -24.88 0.32 7.43
N CYS A 350 -24.74 1.59 7.11
CA CYS A 350 -24.78 2.12 5.75
C CYS A 350 -23.37 2.61 5.36
N VAL A 351 -22.79 2.01 4.33
CA VAL A 351 -21.47 2.38 3.80
C VAL A 351 -21.67 3.08 2.45
N TRP A 352 -21.19 4.32 2.35
CA TRP A 352 -21.51 5.22 1.23
C TRP A 352 -20.32 5.35 0.28
N VAL A 353 -20.29 4.53 -0.76
CA VAL A 353 -19.16 4.34 -1.68
C VAL A 353 -19.30 5.21 -2.94
N ALA A 354 -18.34 6.10 -3.18
CA ALA A 354 -18.32 6.93 -4.39
C ALA A 354 -17.85 6.14 -5.62
N GLY A 355 -17.13 5.03 -5.45
CA GLY A 355 -16.56 4.28 -6.56
C GLY A 355 -15.28 4.93 -7.11
N PHE A 356 -15.12 4.98 -8.44
CA PHE A 356 -13.94 5.56 -9.09
C PHE A 356 -14.16 7.05 -9.38
N LYS A 357 -13.19 7.90 -9.01
CA LYS A 357 -13.22 9.33 -9.39
C LYS A 357 -12.96 9.46 -10.89
N PRO A 358 -13.74 10.23 -11.66
CA PRO A 358 -13.72 10.20 -13.12
C PRO A 358 -12.48 10.82 -13.81
N ARG A 359 -11.48 11.33 -13.06
CA ARG A 359 -10.23 11.90 -13.63
C ARG A 359 -9.03 11.72 -12.68
N GLY A 360 -7.90 11.30 -13.25
CA GLY A 360 -6.58 11.23 -12.61
C GLY A 360 -5.93 9.84 -12.73
N ASP A 361 -4.64 9.81 -13.06
CA ASP A 361 -3.82 8.57 -13.10
C ASP A 361 -3.75 7.87 -11.72
N ASP A 362 -4.13 8.56 -10.63
CA ASP A 362 -4.12 8.10 -9.23
C ASP A 362 -5.56 8.02 -8.64
N SER A 363 -6.60 7.81 -9.45
CA SER A 363 -7.98 7.66 -8.93
C SER A 363 -8.19 6.29 -8.26
N ARG A 364 -7.75 6.13 -7.01
CA ARG A 364 -7.94 4.90 -6.23
C ARG A 364 -9.40 4.78 -5.73
N PRO A 365 -10.07 3.63 -5.93
CA PRO A 365 -11.45 3.41 -5.47
C PRO A 365 -11.53 3.31 -3.94
N ASP A 366 -12.71 3.60 -3.37
CA ASP A 366 -13.00 3.48 -1.92
C ASP A 366 -13.05 2.01 -1.41
N ARG A 367 -12.20 1.12 -1.93
CA ARG A 367 -12.31 -0.34 -1.69
C ARG A 367 -12.14 -0.75 -0.22
N GLY A 368 -11.37 0.01 0.54
CA GLY A 368 -11.16 -0.23 1.98
C GLY A 368 -12.27 0.29 2.90
N LEU A 369 -13.33 0.91 2.38
CA LEU A 369 -14.37 1.48 3.25
C LEU A 369 -15.31 0.42 3.86
N VAL A 370 -15.71 -0.58 3.09
CA VAL A 370 -16.53 -1.70 3.60
C VAL A 370 -15.72 -2.61 4.55
N PRO A 371 -14.46 -2.95 4.25
CA PRO A 371 -13.60 -3.63 5.22
C PRO A 371 -13.40 -2.87 6.52
N LEU A 372 -13.18 -1.55 6.47
CA LEU A 372 -13.07 -0.71 7.68
C LEU A 372 -14.29 -0.87 8.60
N ALA A 373 -15.49 -0.88 8.02
CA ALA A 373 -16.72 -1.15 8.74
C ALA A 373 -16.72 -2.56 9.38
N ARG A 374 -16.32 -3.60 8.64
CA ARG A 374 -16.28 -4.98 9.16
C ARG A 374 -15.21 -5.20 10.24
N MET A 375 -14.09 -4.49 10.19
CA MET A 375 -13.09 -4.51 11.27
C MET A 375 -13.68 -4.05 12.61
N ILE A 376 -14.64 -3.12 12.60
CA ILE A 376 -15.25 -2.57 13.82
C ILE A 376 -16.43 -3.40 14.30
N PHE A 377 -17.30 -3.81 13.37
CA PHE A 377 -18.60 -4.40 13.72
C PHE A 377 -18.69 -5.92 13.46
N GLY A 378 -17.63 -6.55 12.95
CA GLY A 378 -17.62 -7.98 12.63
C GLY A 378 -18.52 -8.38 11.46
N MET A 379 -18.49 -9.68 11.13
CA MET A 379 -19.22 -10.26 10.00
C MET A 379 -20.67 -10.65 10.31
N GLU A 380 -21.00 -10.85 11.59
CA GLU A 380 -22.31 -11.37 12.02
C GLU A 380 -23.14 -10.37 12.81
N ASP A 381 -22.55 -9.43 13.56
CA ASP A 381 -23.28 -8.65 14.55
C ASP A 381 -24.20 -7.57 13.93
N VAL A 382 -23.83 -7.03 12.77
CA VAL A 382 -24.60 -5.99 12.08
C VAL A 382 -24.83 -6.32 10.61
N ASP A 383 -25.97 -5.86 10.10
CA ASP A 383 -26.26 -5.87 8.66
C ASP A 383 -25.56 -4.70 7.99
N VAL A 384 -24.92 -4.93 6.85
CA VAL A 384 -24.26 -3.89 6.05
C VAL A 384 -25.02 -3.66 4.75
N LEU A 385 -25.52 -2.44 4.57
CA LEU A 385 -25.97 -1.89 3.29
C LEU A 385 -24.85 -1.05 2.68
N THR A 386 -24.35 -1.44 1.51
CA THR A 386 -23.45 -0.59 0.73
C THR A 386 -24.24 0.20 -0.32
N VAL A 387 -24.15 1.53 -0.26
CA VAL A 387 -24.73 2.44 -1.24
C VAL A 387 -23.65 2.88 -2.22
N VAL A 388 -23.77 2.48 -3.49
CA VAL A 388 -22.85 2.88 -4.56
C VAL A 388 -23.48 4.03 -5.34
N TYR A 389 -22.88 5.21 -5.25
CA TYR A 389 -23.51 6.45 -5.77
C TYR A 389 -22.69 7.22 -6.82
N GLY A 390 -21.42 6.92 -7.02
CA GLY A 390 -20.66 7.54 -8.12
C GLY A 390 -20.72 6.74 -9.42
N PRO A 391 -20.09 7.28 -10.48
CA PRO A 391 -20.20 6.75 -11.83
C PRO A 391 -19.43 5.43 -11.98
N ALA A 392 -19.88 4.58 -12.91
CA ALA A 392 -19.11 3.43 -13.39
C ALA A 392 -19.30 3.23 -14.90
N LYS A 393 -18.45 2.39 -15.49
CA LYS A 393 -18.52 2.06 -16.92
C LYS A 393 -19.79 1.24 -17.22
N PRO A 394 -20.39 1.35 -18.42
CA PRO A 394 -21.54 0.53 -18.80
C PRO A 394 -21.33 -0.97 -18.61
N SER A 395 -20.12 -1.47 -18.89
CA SER A 395 -19.76 -2.88 -18.67
C SER A 395 -19.89 -3.33 -17.22
N THR A 396 -19.59 -2.44 -16.25
CA THR A 396 -19.81 -2.70 -14.81
C THR A 396 -21.29 -2.91 -14.52
N TRP A 397 -22.17 -2.07 -15.08
CA TRP A 397 -23.61 -2.16 -14.88
C TRP A 397 -24.22 -3.40 -15.53
N SER A 398 -23.79 -3.73 -16.75
CA SER A 398 -24.21 -4.96 -17.42
C SER A 398 -23.82 -6.19 -16.61
N MET A 399 -22.58 -6.26 -16.14
CA MET A 399 -22.10 -7.40 -15.36
C MET A 399 -22.78 -7.50 -13.99
N LEU A 400 -23.06 -6.39 -13.32
CA LEU A 400 -23.83 -6.37 -12.07
C LEU A 400 -25.21 -7.03 -12.23
N GLN A 401 -25.88 -6.81 -13.37
CA GLN A 401 -27.20 -7.41 -13.62
C GLN A 401 -27.14 -8.87 -14.04
N SER A 402 -26.12 -9.26 -14.81
CA SER A 402 -26.01 -10.62 -15.32
C SER A 402 -25.37 -11.58 -14.32
N ASP A 403 -24.31 -11.15 -13.63
CA ASP A 403 -23.49 -11.96 -12.74
C ASP A 403 -22.66 -11.10 -11.77
N ILE A 404 -23.23 -10.84 -10.60
CA ILE A 404 -22.59 -10.05 -9.54
C ILE A 404 -21.33 -10.73 -8.97
N ARG A 405 -21.25 -12.08 -9.01
CA ARG A 405 -20.09 -12.83 -8.51
C ARG A 405 -18.91 -12.73 -9.46
N LYS A 406 -19.16 -12.81 -10.77
CA LYS A 406 -18.14 -12.53 -11.78
C LYS A 406 -17.62 -11.09 -11.73
N LEU A 407 -18.51 -10.13 -11.42
CA LEU A 407 -18.08 -8.74 -11.20
C LEU A 407 -17.14 -8.62 -10.00
N ALA A 408 -17.47 -9.26 -8.88
CA ALA A 408 -16.59 -9.33 -7.71
C ALA A 408 -15.25 -10.01 -8.05
N ALA A 409 -15.28 -11.12 -8.78
CA ALA A 409 -14.09 -11.88 -9.14
C ALA A 409 -13.09 -11.09 -10.01
N THR A 410 -13.53 -10.05 -10.72
CA THR A 410 -12.70 -9.28 -11.67
C THR A 410 -12.46 -7.83 -11.25
N ASN A 411 -13.00 -7.39 -10.11
CA ASN A 411 -12.88 -6.01 -9.66
C ASN A 411 -12.81 -5.91 -8.14
N GLY A 412 -11.65 -5.54 -7.60
CA GLY A 412 -11.40 -5.50 -6.15
C GLY A 412 -12.32 -4.54 -5.35
N LEU A 413 -12.84 -3.47 -5.96
CA LEU A 413 -13.87 -2.66 -5.29
C LEU A 413 -15.16 -3.47 -5.12
N TRP A 414 -15.63 -4.10 -6.20
CA TRP A 414 -16.85 -4.91 -6.15
C TRP A 414 -16.67 -6.18 -5.34
N GLU A 415 -15.47 -6.75 -5.28
CA GLU A 415 -15.13 -7.82 -4.35
C GLU A 415 -15.39 -7.41 -2.91
N ALA A 416 -14.83 -6.28 -2.47
CA ALA A 416 -15.07 -5.75 -1.14
C ALA A 416 -16.56 -5.46 -0.87
N ILE A 417 -17.27 -4.91 -1.85
CA ILE A 417 -18.71 -4.63 -1.71
C ILE A 417 -19.52 -5.92 -1.59
N VAL A 418 -19.30 -6.88 -2.49
CA VAL A 418 -20.12 -8.09 -2.60
C VAL A 418 -19.81 -9.06 -1.47
N ASN A 419 -18.53 -9.28 -1.14
CA ASN A 419 -18.16 -10.27 -0.13
C ASN A 419 -18.44 -9.79 1.30
N LEU A 420 -18.51 -8.48 1.54
CA LEU A 420 -18.63 -7.92 2.88
C LEU A 420 -19.97 -7.23 3.17
N SER A 421 -20.86 -7.07 2.19
CA SER A 421 -22.20 -6.48 2.40
C SER A 421 -23.29 -7.55 2.49
N ASN A 422 -24.36 -7.24 3.21
CA ASN A 422 -25.60 -8.04 3.21
C ASN A 422 -26.58 -7.53 2.14
N GLY A 423 -26.50 -6.24 1.79
CA GLY A 423 -27.23 -5.68 0.67
C GLY A 423 -26.51 -4.53 -0.01
N ILE A 424 -26.88 -4.28 -1.26
CA ILE A 424 -26.29 -3.25 -2.12
C ILE A 424 -27.43 -2.39 -2.69
N LEU A 425 -27.26 -1.07 -2.66
CA LEU A 425 -28.14 -0.12 -3.32
C LEU A 425 -27.36 0.73 -4.31
N ILE A 426 -27.79 0.74 -5.56
CA ILE A 426 -27.19 1.56 -6.62
C ILE A 426 -27.99 2.85 -6.79
N ASN A 427 -27.30 3.99 -6.73
CA ASN A 427 -27.89 5.29 -6.99
C ASN A 427 -26.88 6.22 -7.69
N SER A 428 -26.54 5.87 -8.93
CA SER A 428 -25.50 6.53 -9.73
C SER A 428 -26.13 7.33 -10.89
N SER A 429 -25.51 8.44 -11.28
CA SER A 429 -25.89 9.17 -12.49
C SER A 429 -25.75 8.34 -13.77
N THR A 430 -24.90 7.31 -13.76
CA THR A 430 -24.65 6.41 -14.90
C THR A 430 -25.48 5.12 -14.87
N SER A 431 -26.34 4.92 -13.86
CA SER A 431 -27.12 3.68 -13.69
C SER A 431 -28.54 3.75 -14.27
N THR A 432 -28.83 4.68 -15.17
CA THR A 432 -30.19 4.93 -15.70
C THR A 432 -30.82 3.70 -16.36
N GLY A 433 -30.01 2.89 -17.05
CA GLY A 433 -30.42 1.65 -17.73
C GLY A 433 -30.67 0.45 -16.81
N LEU A 434 -30.34 0.53 -15.51
CA LEU A 434 -30.55 -0.59 -14.59
C LEU A 434 -32.04 -0.80 -14.28
N LYS A 435 -32.48 -2.06 -14.44
CA LYS A 435 -33.83 -2.53 -14.10
C LYS A 435 -34.00 -2.74 -12.59
N LYS A 436 -32.93 -3.14 -11.92
CA LYS A 436 -32.87 -3.43 -10.49
C LYS A 436 -31.73 -2.61 -9.86
N LEU A 437 -32.03 -1.93 -8.75
CA LEU A 437 -31.11 -1.07 -8.02
C LEU A 437 -30.79 -1.58 -6.62
N GLY A 438 -31.66 -2.41 -6.03
CA GLY A 438 -31.43 -3.03 -4.72
C GLY A 438 -31.12 -4.52 -4.85
N PHE A 439 -30.06 -5.00 -4.21
CA PHE A 439 -29.62 -6.40 -4.24
C PHE A 439 -29.41 -6.90 -2.81
N VAL A 440 -29.90 -8.10 -2.49
CA VAL A 440 -29.49 -8.84 -1.29
C VAL A 440 -28.34 -9.75 -1.69
N VAL A 441 -27.26 -9.73 -0.93
CA VAL A 441 -26.09 -10.56 -1.20
C VAL A 441 -26.06 -11.70 -0.20
N GLY A 442 -26.14 -12.92 -0.71
CA GLY A 442 -26.00 -14.12 0.13
C GLY A 442 -24.54 -14.30 0.57
N LYS A 443 -24.34 -14.87 1.75
CA LYS A 443 -23.03 -15.41 2.13
C LYS A 443 -22.76 -16.66 1.29
N ASP A 444 -21.56 -16.77 0.74
CA ASP A 444 -21.11 -18.04 0.19
C ASP A 444 -20.74 -18.92 1.38
N THR A 445 -21.48 -20.01 1.58
CA THR A 445 -21.27 -20.96 2.68
C THR A 445 -20.54 -22.21 2.22
N SER A 446 -19.99 -22.20 0.99
CA SER A 446 -19.20 -23.34 0.52
C SER A 446 -17.97 -23.51 1.42
N LEU A 447 -17.76 -24.75 1.89
CA LEU A 447 -16.55 -25.11 2.60
C LEU A 447 -15.40 -25.07 1.60
N VAL A 448 -14.48 -24.12 1.79
CA VAL A 448 -13.24 -24.08 1.02
C VAL A 448 -12.27 -25.06 1.66
N GLU A 449 -11.81 -26.03 0.88
CA GLU A 449 -10.76 -26.94 1.33
C GLU A 449 -9.48 -26.15 1.60
N LYS A 450 -8.83 -26.41 2.75
CA LYS A 450 -7.55 -25.79 3.08
C LYS A 450 -6.52 -26.19 2.03
N LYS A 451 -5.95 -25.20 1.36
CA LYS A 451 -4.92 -25.43 0.34
C LYS A 451 -3.54 -25.26 0.95
N LEU A 452 -2.66 -26.24 0.75
CA LEU A 452 -1.22 -26.02 0.96
C LEU A 452 -0.74 -24.93 0.01
N LEU A 453 0.19 -24.11 0.49
CA LEU A 453 0.83 -23.09 -0.32
C LEU A 453 2.09 -23.70 -0.93
N PRO A 454 2.11 -23.99 -2.25
CA PRO A 454 3.28 -24.58 -2.89
C PRO A 454 4.46 -23.61 -2.83
N ALA A 455 5.67 -24.17 -2.77
CA ALA A 455 6.86 -23.35 -2.87
C ALA A 455 6.94 -22.66 -4.24
N ALA A 456 7.28 -21.37 -4.21
CA ALA A 456 7.47 -20.58 -5.41
C ALA A 456 8.58 -21.14 -6.32
N THR A 457 8.41 -20.94 -7.62
CA THR A 457 9.39 -21.32 -8.65
C THR A 457 10.65 -20.47 -8.55
N ASP A 458 11.79 -21.04 -8.94
CA ASP A 458 13.06 -20.32 -8.91
C ASP A 458 13.25 -19.31 -10.04
N THR A 459 12.47 -19.44 -11.12
CA THR A 459 12.49 -18.56 -12.28
C THR A 459 11.09 -17.96 -12.47
N PRO A 460 10.97 -16.64 -12.64
CA PRO A 460 9.69 -15.98 -12.86
C PRO A 460 9.31 -15.96 -14.34
N ASN A 461 8.08 -15.55 -14.62
CA ASN A 461 7.77 -14.92 -15.91
C ASN A 461 8.39 -13.52 -15.93
N PHE A 462 9.48 -13.36 -16.70
CA PHE A 462 10.23 -12.10 -16.76
C PHE A 462 9.37 -10.93 -17.26
N GLY A 463 9.52 -9.76 -16.64
CA GLY A 463 8.78 -8.53 -16.93
C GLY A 463 9.43 -7.27 -16.36
N GLU A 464 8.65 -6.19 -16.25
CA GLU A 464 9.11 -4.86 -15.77
C GLU A 464 9.75 -4.93 -14.38
N HIS A 465 9.16 -5.70 -13.45
CA HIS A 465 9.72 -5.91 -12.11
C HIS A 465 11.17 -6.44 -12.12
N ASP A 466 11.55 -7.28 -13.09
CA ASP A 466 12.94 -7.76 -13.17
C ASP A 466 13.87 -6.65 -13.63
N VAL A 467 13.47 -5.92 -14.68
CA VAL A 467 14.26 -4.78 -15.18
C VAL A 467 14.52 -3.80 -14.04
N ASP A 468 13.49 -3.47 -13.27
CA ASP A 468 13.61 -2.60 -12.10
C ASP A 468 14.50 -3.20 -11.01
N SER A 469 14.36 -4.49 -10.71
CA SER A 469 15.17 -5.16 -9.69
C SER A 469 16.66 -5.17 -10.05
N ILE A 470 17.00 -5.39 -11.33
CA ILE A 470 18.38 -5.36 -11.81
C ILE A 470 18.97 -3.95 -11.71
N LEU A 471 18.23 -2.93 -12.16
CA LEU A 471 18.68 -1.54 -12.04
C LEU A 471 18.83 -1.13 -10.57
N HIS A 472 17.86 -1.51 -9.74
CA HIS A 472 17.87 -1.22 -8.32
C HIS A 472 19.14 -1.77 -7.67
N LEU A 473 19.38 -3.08 -7.81
CA LEU A 473 20.57 -3.71 -7.24
C LEU A 473 21.88 -3.13 -7.78
N LEU A 474 21.94 -2.77 -9.07
CA LEU A 474 23.11 -2.11 -9.66
C LEU A 474 23.40 -0.76 -9.00
N PHE A 475 22.36 0.02 -8.66
CA PHE A 475 22.50 1.38 -8.15
C PHE A 475 22.33 1.53 -6.62
N SER A 476 21.97 0.47 -5.91
CA SER A 476 21.76 0.48 -4.46
C SER A 476 22.79 -0.34 -3.67
N HIS A 477 23.32 -1.44 -4.23
CA HIS A 477 24.24 -2.35 -3.54
C HIS A 477 25.66 -1.80 -3.52
N ASP A 478 26.18 -1.46 -2.33
CA ASP A 478 27.50 -0.83 -2.08
C ASP A 478 27.78 0.46 -2.90
N ALA A 479 26.78 0.93 -3.66
CA ALA A 479 26.89 2.06 -4.57
C ALA A 479 27.35 3.35 -3.86
N PRO A 480 26.89 3.70 -2.64
CA PRO A 480 27.33 4.92 -1.97
C PRO A 480 28.83 4.95 -1.70
N ASP A 481 29.42 3.80 -1.40
CA ASP A 481 30.87 3.67 -1.17
C ASP A 481 31.66 3.70 -2.50
N LEU A 482 30.97 3.53 -3.63
CA LEU A 482 31.50 3.63 -4.99
C LEU A 482 31.18 4.96 -5.70
N GLY A 483 30.58 5.93 -5.00
CA GLY A 483 30.28 7.27 -5.53
C GLY A 483 28.92 7.40 -6.23
N VAL A 484 27.99 6.47 -5.99
CA VAL A 484 26.65 6.45 -6.59
C VAL A 484 25.57 6.28 -5.53
N TYR A 485 24.45 6.99 -5.65
CA TYR A 485 23.34 6.89 -4.71
C TYR A 485 22.01 6.76 -5.47
N GLU A 486 21.23 5.72 -5.15
CA GLU A 486 19.88 5.60 -5.71
C GLU A 486 18.93 6.58 -5.00
N ALA A 487 18.58 7.65 -5.71
CA ALA A 487 17.76 8.73 -5.19
C ALA A 487 16.26 8.41 -5.18
N LEU A 488 15.83 7.57 -6.13
CA LEU A 488 14.48 7.06 -6.26
C LEU A 488 14.50 5.74 -7.03
N CYS A 489 13.72 4.78 -6.56
CA CYS A 489 13.28 3.61 -7.31
C CYS A 489 11.77 3.49 -7.14
N ASN A 490 11.04 3.31 -8.24
CA ASN A 490 9.59 3.18 -8.25
C ASN A 490 9.20 2.08 -9.26
N PRO A 491 9.40 0.81 -8.90
CA PRO A 491 8.90 -0.31 -9.68
C PRO A 491 7.36 -0.31 -9.72
N PRO A 492 6.72 -1.14 -10.56
CA PRO A 492 5.28 -1.35 -10.49
C PRO A 492 4.86 -1.71 -9.05
N GLY A 493 3.82 -1.04 -8.55
CA GLY A 493 3.37 -1.18 -7.15
C GLY A 493 4.13 -0.31 -6.13
N GLY A 494 5.29 0.23 -6.50
CA GLY A 494 6.13 1.07 -5.64
C GLY A 494 5.47 2.37 -5.16
N ASP A 495 6.03 2.92 -4.08
CA ASP A 495 5.53 4.15 -3.46
C ASP A 495 6.30 5.40 -3.94
N TRP A 496 5.55 6.49 -4.18
CA TRP A 496 6.10 7.81 -4.53
C TRP A 496 6.30 8.65 -3.26
N SER A 497 6.92 8.08 -2.22
CA SER A 497 7.06 8.73 -0.91
C SER A 497 8.05 9.88 -0.89
N GLY A 498 9.10 9.85 -1.72
CA GLY A 498 10.03 10.96 -1.88
C GLY A 498 11.26 10.66 -2.74
N VAL A 499 11.98 11.71 -3.12
CA VAL A 499 13.31 11.63 -3.74
C VAL A 499 14.34 12.08 -2.72
N THR A 500 15.40 11.30 -2.52
CA THR A 500 16.49 11.62 -1.58
C THR A 500 17.79 11.79 -2.34
N ILE A 501 18.59 12.78 -2.00
CA ILE A 501 19.91 12.98 -2.60
C ILE A 501 20.94 13.11 -1.48
N LEU A 502 22.20 12.84 -1.79
CA LEU A 502 23.31 12.94 -0.86
C LEU A 502 24.11 14.22 -1.16
N GLU A 503 24.32 15.06 -0.15
CA GLU A 503 25.15 16.25 -0.32
C GLU A 503 26.62 15.88 -0.56
N ALA A 504 27.33 16.74 -1.32
CA ALA A 504 28.76 16.57 -1.57
C ALA A 504 29.55 16.37 -0.26
N GLY A 505 30.34 15.30 -0.20
CA GLY A 505 31.10 14.91 1.00
C GLY A 505 30.37 13.92 1.91
N ASN A 506 29.21 13.39 1.50
CA ASN A 506 28.48 12.29 2.16
C ASN A 506 28.08 12.58 3.61
N THR A 507 27.73 13.83 3.91
CA THR A 507 27.40 14.25 5.29
C THR A 507 25.90 14.34 5.54
N LEU A 508 25.11 14.79 4.55
CA LEU A 508 23.68 15.05 4.69
C LEU A 508 22.86 14.40 3.59
N GLU A 509 21.73 13.83 3.95
CA GLU A 509 20.68 13.40 3.01
C GLU A 509 19.57 14.46 2.96
N LEU A 510 19.25 14.92 1.76
CA LEU A 510 18.18 15.90 1.50
C LEU A 510 17.02 15.21 0.80
N ARG A 511 15.80 15.37 1.32
CA ARG A 511 14.61 14.66 0.82
C ARG A 511 13.48 15.59 0.44
N TRP A 512 12.92 15.35 -0.75
CA TRP A 512 11.65 15.92 -1.21
C TRP A 512 10.55 14.90 -0.98
N THR A 513 9.62 15.20 -0.08
CA THR A 513 8.40 14.43 0.12
C THR A 513 7.25 15.04 -0.66
N SER A 514 6.06 14.40 -0.60
CA SER A 514 4.84 14.92 -1.23
C SER A 514 5.06 15.28 -2.70
N LEU A 515 5.57 14.32 -3.46
CA LEU A 515 5.98 14.52 -4.85
C LEU A 515 4.79 14.93 -5.75
N PRO A 516 5.01 15.76 -6.79
CA PRO A 516 3.95 16.24 -7.66
C PRO A 516 3.13 15.12 -8.30
N ARG A 517 1.80 15.16 -8.08
CA ARG A 517 0.89 14.03 -8.35
C ARG A 517 0.38 13.87 -9.80
N VAL A 518 0.80 14.70 -10.75
CA VAL A 518 0.34 14.57 -12.15
C VAL A 518 1.51 14.71 -13.13
N SER A 519 1.71 13.69 -13.97
CA SER A 519 2.56 13.80 -15.17
C SER A 519 1.85 14.69 -16.18
N GLY A 520 2.51 15.76 -16.63
CA GLY A 520 1.97 16.63 -17.67
C GLY A 520 2.24 16.09 -19.07
N HIS A 521 1.67 16.73 -20.10
CA HIS A 521 2.10 16.50 -21.48
C HIS A 521 3.59 16.82 -21.68
N THR A 522 4.15 17.70 -20.85
CA THR A 522 5.52 18.21 -20.95
C THR A 522 6.51 17.61 -19.96
N SER A 523 6.05 16.84 -18.97
CA SER A 523 6.90 16.25 -17.92
C SER A 523 6.44 14.85 -17.58
N LYS A 524 7.39 13.96 -17.29
CA LYS A 524 7.12 12.57 -16.95
C LYS A 524 7.92 12.21 -15.71
N ARG A 525 7.27 11.51 -14.80
CA ARG A 525 7.90 10.88 -13.65
C ARG A 525 8.84 9.75 -14.08
N PRO A 526 10.11 9.76 -13.64
CA PRO A 526 10.99 8.62 -13.85
C PRO A 526 10.63 7.47 -12.92
N ASP A 527 10.88 6.24 -13.37
CA ASP A 527 10.81 5.04 -12.54
C ASP A 527 12.07 4.95 -11.66
N HIS A 528 13.23 5.43 -12.13
CA HIS A 528 14.47 5.49 -11.34
C HIS A 528 15.15 6.86 -11.42
N ILE A 529 15.75 7.30 -10.31
CA ILE A 529 16.68 8.43 -10.28
C ILE A 529 17.94 7.98 -9.57
N THR A 530 19.08 8.10 -10.24
CA THR A 530 20.39 7.77 -9.69
C THR A 530 21.27 9.01 -9.67
N GLU A 531 21.84 9.30 -8.51
CA GLU A 531 22.85 10.33 -8.32
C GLU A 531 24.25 9.73 -8.50
N PHE A 532 25.05 10.37 -9.36
CA PHE A 532 26.47 10.12 -9.55
C PHE A 532 27.21 11.24 -8.81
N ILE A 533 27.66 10.93 -7.59
CA ILE A 533 28.12 11.90 -6.59
C ILE A 533 29.37 12.62 -7.11
N ASP A 534 30.35 11.85 -7.61
CA ASP A 534 31.62 12.36 -8.10
C ASP A 534 31.45 13.29 -9.32
N GLU A 535 30.52 12.93 -10.21
CA GLU A 535 30.26 13.66 -11.46
C GLU A 535 29.28 14.83 -11.28
N ARG A 536 28.68 14.96 -10.08
CA ARG A 536 27.54 15.84 -9.77
C ARG A 536 26.45 15.74 -10.83
N ALA A 537 26.09 14.50 -11.15
CA ALA A 537 25.16 14.18 -12.21
C ALA A 537 23.97 13.38 -11.67
N MET A 538 22.82 13.49 -12.34
CA MET A 538 21.66 12.65 -12.06
C MET A 538 21.15 12.01 -13.34
N LEU A 539 20.85 10.72 -13.25
CA LEU A 539 20.26 9.94 -14.32
C LEU A 539 18.81 9.60 -13.98
N ALA A 540 17.87 10.08 -14.80
CA ALA A 540 16.45 9.79 -14.69
C ALA A 540 16.04 8.74 -15.74
N ILE A 541 15.50 7.60 -15.31
CA ILE A 541 15.23 6.44 -16.19
C ILE A 541 13.73 6.15 -16.21
N GLU A 542 13.19 5.87 -17.41
CA GLU A 542 11.92 5.13 -17.58
C GLU A 542 12.27 3.66 -17.87
N SER A 543 11.69 2.75 -17.09
CA SER A 543 11.87 1.30 -17.25
C SER A 543 10.57 0.67 -17.72
N LYS A 544 10.63 -0.29 -18.64
CA LYS A 544 9.45 -1.00 -19.15
C LYS A 544 9.77 -2.46 -19.40
N ASP A 545 8.73 -3.30 -19.42
CA ASP A 545 8.90 -4.69 -19.85
C ASP A 545 9.47 -4.79 -21.28
N THR A 546 8.90 -4.04 -22.22
CA THR A 546 9.31 -4.06 -23.64
C THR A 546 9.39 -2.66 -24.23
N VAL A 547 10.12 -2.52 -25.34
CA VAL A 547 10.25 -1.26 -26.09
C VAL A 547 8.90 -0.69 -26.54
N LYS A 548 7.91 -1.54 -26.81
CA LYS A 548 6.59 -1.11 -27.30
C LYS A 548 5.83 -0.25 -26.29
N SER A 549 6.12 -0.44 -25.01
CA SER A 549 5.49 0.32 -23.91
C SER A 549 6.22 1.63 -23.61
N LEU A 550 7.38 1.88 -24.23
CA LEU A 550 8.17 3.09 -24.02
C LEU A 550 7.63 4.26 -24.86
N GLU A 551 7.42 5.40 -24.22
CA GLU A 551 6.95 6.61 -24.89
C GLU A 551 8.06 7.24 -25.77
N PRO A 552 7.74 7.69 -27.00
CA PRO A 552 8.71 8.42 -27.82
C PRO A 552 9.06 9.77 -27.18
N ALA A 553 10.30 10.23 -27.38
CA ALA A 553 10.83 11.48 -26.82
C ALA A 553 10.63 11.62 -25.29
N ILE A 554 10.71 10.52 -24.55
CA ILE A 554 10.54 10.53 -23.09
C ILE A 554 11.69 11.23 -22.36
N GLY A 555 12.92 11.18 -22.90
CA GLY A 555 14.12 11.72 -22.24
C GLY A 555 14.01 13.17 -21.76
N PRO A 556 13.65 14.13 -22.64
CA PRO A 556 13.45 15.53 -22.23
C PRO A 556 12.36 15.72 -21.16
N ARG A 557 11.33 14.87 -21.15
CA ARG A 557 10.22 14.95 -20.18
C ARG A 557 10.65 14.45 -18.79
N LEU A 558 11.54 13.45 -18.73
CA LEU A 558 12.17 12.97 -17.50
C LEU A 558 13.08 14.06 -16.90
N ILE A 559 13.98 14.62 -17.72
CA ILE A 559 14.88 15.71 -17.31
C ILE A 559 14.09 16.90 -16.79
N LYS A 560 13.01 17.29 -17.49
CA LYS A 560 12.16 18.40 -17.06
C LYS A 560 11.53 18.13 -15.69
N TYR A 561 11.03 16.93 -15.44
CA TYR A 561 10.41 16.60 -14.15
C TYR A 561 11.42 16.71 -13.00
N VAL A 562 12.60 16.09 -13.15
CA VAL A 562 13.65 16.13 -12.12
C VAL A 562 14.17 17.56 -11.91
N GLY A 563 14.42 18.30 -12.99
CA GLY A 563 14.84 19.71 -12.91
C GLY A 563 13.81 20.60 -12.23
N ASP A 564 12.53 20.45 -12.55
CA ASP A 564 11.45 21.21 -11.89
C ASP A 564 11.36 20.85 -10.40
N LEU A 565 11.49 19.57 -10.03
CA LEU A 565 11.47 19.13 -8.63
C LEU A 565 12.62 19.72 -7.81
N LEU A 566 13.85 19.60 -8.32
CA LEU A 566 15.07 20.06 -7.64
C LEU A 566 15.23 21.58 -7.65
N SER A 567 14.45 22.30 -8.47
CA SER A 567 14.37 23.76 -8.39
C SER A 567 13.67 24.24 -7.10
N GLY A 568 12.84 23.39 -6.51
CA GLY A 568 12.21 23.63 -5.21
C GLY A 568 13.11 23.19 -4.06
N THR A 569 12.87 23.75 -2.86
CA THR A 569 13.61 23.36 -1.66
C THR A 569 13.25 21.95 -1.20
N PRO A 570 14.19 21.20 -0.61
CA PRO A 570 13.90 19.95 0.07
C PRO A 570 12.92 20.21 1.22
N THR A 571 12.20 19.16 1.60
CA THR A 571 11.27 19.22 2.74
C THR A 571 11.90 18.70 4.02
N ALA A 572 12.89 17.83 3.92
CA ALA A 572 13.50 17.15 5.05
C ALA A 572 15.01 16.97 4.85
N VAL A 573 15.72 16.85 5.96
CA VAL A 573 17.17 16.61 6.04
C VAL A 573 17.50 15.68 7.19
N ARG A 574 18.55 14.88 7.03
CA ARG A 574 19.20 14.13 8.11
C ARG A 574 20.69 14.00 7.85
N SER A 575 21.43 13.66 8.90
CA SER A 575 22.81 13.18 8.73
C SER A 575 22.80 11.85 7.97
N PHE A 576 23.79 11.64 7.10
CA PHE A 576 23.89 10.41 6.33
C PHE A 576 23.91 9.18 7.24
N LYS A 577 23.09 8.17 6.93
CA LYS A 577 22.88 6.94 7.71
C LYS A 577 22.25 7.13 9.10
N ASP A 578 21.82 8.34 9.46
CA ASP A 578 21.05 8.58 10.68
C ASP A 578 19.58 8.20 10.48
N ALA A 579 18.90 7.81 11.55
CA ALA A 579 17.46 7.52 11.54
C ALA A 579 16.62 8.81 11.65
N GLY A 580 17.16 9.87 12.26
CA GLY A 580 16.41 11.08 12.60
C GLY A 580 16.26 12.07 11.45
N TRP A 581 15.07 12.16 10.86
CA TRP A 581 14.73 13.25 9.93
C TRP A 581 14.34 14.53 10.68
N ALA A 582 14.77 15.66 10.13
CA ALA A 582 14.36 17.00 10.54
C ALA A 582 13.79 17.77 9.35
N GLN A 583 12.95 18.76 9.61
CA GLN A 583 12.45 19.66 8.58
C GLN A 583 13.62 20.48 8.00
N TYR A 584 13.72 20.54 6.67
CA TYR A 584 14.71 21.38 6.03
C TYR A 584 14.34 22.86 6.22
N GLY A 585 15.30 23.65 6.68
CA GLY A 585 15.13 25.09 6.88
C GLY A 585 15.29 25.85 5.56
N ALA A 586 16.51 26.32 5.30
CA ALA A 586 16.86 27.03 4.09
C ALA A 586 18.29 26.69 3.66
N GLY A 587 18.52 26.66 2.36
CA GLY A 587 19.82 26.45 1.77
C GLY A 587 19.71 26.34 0.25
N LYS A 588 20.83 26.59 -0.44
CA LYS A 588 20.91 26.36 -1.88
C LYS A 588 21.38 24.94 -2.10
N ILE A 589 20.75 24.28 -3.04
CA ILE A 589 21.23 23.00 -3.55
C ILE A 589 22.04 23.29 -4.79
N ASP A 590 23.17 22.64 -4.88
CA ASP A 590 24.00 22.72 -6.06
C ASP A 590 23.29 22.15 -7.29
N LYS A 591 23.69 22.67 -8.46
CA LYS A 591 23.10 22.24 -9.72
C LYS A 591 23.69 20.89 -10.13
N PHE A 592 22.82 20.00 -10.58
CA PHE A 592 23.19 18.72 -11.15
C PHE A 592 23.18 18.78 -12.68
N GLU A 593 24.12 18.09 -13.30
CA GLU A 593 24.00 17.75 -14.72
C GLU A 593 22.96 16.63 -14.87
N LEU A 594 21.89 16.90 -15.61
CA LEU A 594 20.77 15.96 -15.76
C LEU A 594 20.93 15.12 -17.03
N PHE A 595 20.77 13.80 -16.88
CA PHE A 595 20.79 12.79 -17.92
C PHE A 595 19.46 12.05 -17.93
N SER A 596 19.09 11.50 -19.08
CA SER A 596 17.93 10.64 -19.22
C SER A 596 18.30 9.25 -19.72
N GLY A 597 17.56 8.24 -19.25
CA GLY A 597 17.75 6.85 -19.62
C GLY A 597 16.45 6.15 -20.01
N ALA A 598 16.60 5.05 -20.73
CA ALA A 598 15.52 4.08 -20.95
C ALA A 598 16.04 2.68 -20.62
N ALA A 599 15.19 1.85 -20.00
CA ALA A 599 15.54 0.47 -19.69
C ALA A 599 14.42 -0.51 -20.07
N PHE A 600 14.79 -1.66 -20.62
CA PHE A 600 13.84 -2.70 -21.02
C PHE A 600 14.54 -4.05 -21.21
N ARG A 601 13.76 -5.13 -21.38
CA ARG A 601 14.33 -6.44 -21.71
C ARG A 601 15.04 -6.42 -23.06
N TYR A 602 16.26 -6.91 -23.10
CA TYR A 602 17.10 -6.88 -24.29
C TYR A 602 16.46 -7.65 -25.47
N GLU A 603 16.51 -7.03 -26.65
CA GLU A 603 16.07 -7.65 -27.92
C GLU A 603 17.26 -7.77 -28.89
N SER A 604 17.91 -6.64 -29.20
CA SER A 604 19.13 -6.59 -29.99
C SER A 604 19.85 -5.23 -29.85
N ARG A 605 21.12 -5.18 -30.26
CA ARG A 605 21.92 -3.94 -30.30
C ARG A 605 21.31 -2.86 -31.21
N GLU A 606 20.71 -3.25 -32.33
CA GLU A 606 20.04 -2.33 -33.26
C GLU A 606 18.82 -1.69 -32.59
N VAL A 607 18.09 -2.46 -31.80
CA VAL A 607 16.94 -1.97 -31.02
C VAL A 607 17.40 -0.93 -29.99
N LEU A 608 18.48 -1.20 -29.25
CA LEU A 608 19.05 -0.23 -28.30
C LEU A 608 19.40 1.11 -28.97
N ARG A 609 20.10 1.07 -30.11
CA ARG A 609 20.48 2.26 -30.89
C ARG A 609 19.28 3.04 -31.42
N ARG A 610 18.26 2.31 -31.89
CA ARG A 610 17.00 2.90 -32.34
C ARG A 610 16.29 3.62 -31.20
N VAL A 611 16.20 2.98 -30.02
CA VAL A 611 15.57 3.58 -28.84
C VAL A 611 16.31 4.82 -28.36
N LEU A 612 17.65 4.79 -28.31
CA LEU A 612 18.46 5.97 -27.95
C LEU A 612 18.03 7.21 -28.75
N THR A 613 17.75 7.01 -30.04
CA THR A 613 17.33 8.08 -30.95
C THR A 613 15.85 8.46 -30.78
N ILE A 614 14.94 7.49 -30.78
CA ILE A 614 13.49 7.73 -30.75
C ILE A 614 13.03 8.27 -29.38
N ALA A 615 13.55 7.69 -28.30
CA ALA A 615 13.26 8.12 -26.94
C ALA A 615 13.99 9.43 -26.57
N LYS A 616 15.00 9.82 -27.37
CA LYS A 616 15.86 10.99 -27.14
C LYS A 616 16.49 10.97 -25.75
N VAL A 617 17.04 9.81 -25.38
CA VAL A 617 17.70 9.59 -24.09
C VAL A 617 19.22 9.62 -24.25
N ASP A 618 19.93 9.75 -23.13
CA ASP A 618 21.39 9.81 -23.10
C ASP A 618 22.04 8.41 -23.01
N ILE A 619 21.31 7.46 -22.41
CA ILE A 619 21.73 6.08 -22.19
C ILE A 619 20.54 5.12 -22.35
N VAL A 620 20.80 3.92 -22.86
CA VAL A 620 19.81 2.84 -22.95
C VAL A 620 20.39 1.57 -22.31
N PHE A 621 19.61 0.94 -21.44
CA PHE A 621 19.91 -0.34 -20.80
C PHE A 621 19.01 -1.43 -21.39
N GLY A 622 19.61 -2.46 -21.98
CA GLY A 622 18.94 -3.71 -22.35
C GLY A 622 19.29 -4.81 -21.35
N ILE A 623 18.29 -5.41 -20.70
CA ILE A 623 18.51 -6.46 -19.70
C ILE A 623 18.23 -7.83 -20.32
N GLU A 624 19.26 -8.66 -20.45
CA GLU A 624 19.16 -10.06 -20.89
C GLU A 624 19.17 -10.99 -19.68
N PHE A 625 18.16 -11.86 -19.59
CA PHE A 625 18.04 -12.87 -18.53
C PHE A 625 18.45 -14.25 -19.06
N GLN A 626 19.53 -14.80 -18.52
CA GLN A 626 20.04 -16.13 -18.89
C GLN A 626 19.53 -17.17 -17.89
N SER A 627 18.27 -17.58 -18.04
CA SER A 627 17.56 -18.44 -17.10
C SER A 627 18.27 -19.77 -16.80
N GLU A 628 18.89 -20.41 -17.80
CA GLU A 628 19.63 -21.67 -17.63
C GLU A 628 20.90 -21.51 -16.79
N ARG A 629 21.58 -20.36 -16.91
CA ARG A 629 22.81 -20.04 -16.18
C ARG A 629 22.56 -19.21 -14.93
N LYS A 630 21.30 -18.84 -14.66
CA LYS A 630 20.89 -17.92 -13.61
C LYS A 630 21.67 -16.59 -13.63
N GLY A 631 22.11 -16.16 -14.82
CA GLY A 631 22.92 -14.96 -15.03
C GLY A 631 22.14 -13.80 -15.64
N VAL A 632 22.68 -12.59 -15.54
CA VAL A 632 22.12 -11.37 -16.12
C VAL A 632 23.19 -10.62 -16.92
N ILE A 633 22.85 -10.18 -18.14
CA ILE A 633 23.70 -9.29 -18.94
C ILE A 633 22.98 -7.95 -19.11
N ILE A 634 23.69 -6.86 -18.85
CA ILE A 634 23.23 -5.49 -19.09
C ILE A 634 23.97 -4.96 -20.32
N HIS A 635 23.24 -4.80 -21.43
CA HIS A 635 23.76 -4.19 -22.64
C HIS A 635 23.50 -2.68 -22.61
N ILE A 636 24.54 -1.88 -22.83
CA ILE A 636 24.48 -0.43 -22.73
C ILE A 636 24.84 0.22 -24.06
N VAL A 637 24.00 1.14 -24.51
CA VAL A 637 24.30 2.07 -25.62
C VAL A 637 24.11 3.50 -25.13
N THR A 638 25.05 4.39 -25.45
CA THR A 638 25.05 5.80 -25.05
C THR A 638 25.21 6.73 -26.24
N ASN A 639 24.74 7.97 -26.07
CA ASN A 639 25.17 9.07 -26.91
C ASN A 639 26.50 9.67 -26.36
N LYS A 640 27.06 10.68 -27.04
CA LYS A 640 28.31 11.34 -26.60
C LYS A 640 28.24 11.89 -25.17
N LYS A 641 27.07 12.39 -24.75
CA LYS A 641 26.85 12.92 -23.40
C LYS A 641 26.81 11.78 -22.38
N GLY A 642 26.01 10.73 -22.62
CA GLY A 642 25.87 9.57 -21.74
C GLY A 642 27.19 8.80 -21.47
N ASN A 643 28.17 8.88 -22.38
CA ASN A 643 29.51 8.30 -22.18
C ASN A 643 30.17 8.72 -20.86
N LYS A 644 29.83 9.90 -20.32
CA LYS A 644 30.37 10.41 -19.06
C LYS A 644 30.04 9.50 -17.86
N LEU A 645 28.94 8.76 -17.91
CA LEU A 645 28.48 7.90 -16.80
C LEU A 645 29.05 6.47 -16.86
N LEU A 646 29.56 6.04 -18.01
CA LEU A 646 30.02 4.66 -18.21
C LEU A 646 31.12 4.22 -17.23
N PRO A 647 32.14 5.02 -16.89
CA PRO A 647 33.19 4.58 -15.97
C PRO A 647 32.67 4.16 -14.59
N GLN A 648 31.71 4.91 -14.03
CA GLN A 648 31.10 4.57 -12.74
C GLN A 648 30.18 3.35 -12.86
N ILE A 649 29.38 3.25 -13.93
CA ILE A 649 28.53 2.07 -14.16
C ILE A 649 29.38 0.81 -14.29
N SER A 650 30.50 0.87 -15.00
CA SER A 650 31.44 -0.25 -15.09
C SER A 650 32.05 -0.62 -13.73
N ARG A 651 32.35 0.36 -12.88
CA ARG A 651 32.85 0.11 -11.51
C ARG A 651 31.82 -0.60 -10.65
N LEU A 652 30.56 -0.18 -10.70
CA LEU A 652 29.44 -0.85 -10.01
C LEU A 652 29.29 -2.30 -10.49
N ALA A 653 29.39 -2.52 -11.81
CA ALA A 653 29.29 -3.87 -12.37
C ALA A 653 30.42 -4.80 -11.93
N VAL A 654 31.64 -4.30 -11.73
CA VAL A 654 32.76 -5.08 -11.21
C VAL A 654 32.48 -5.56 -9.77
N ALA A 655 31.83 -4.75 -8.94
CA ALA A 655 31.44 -5.17 -7.59
C ALA A 655 30.42 -6.33 -7.61
N LEU A 656 29.72 -6.52 -8.73
CA LEU A 656 28.69 -7.54 -8.94
C LEU A 656 29.08 -8.57 -10.02
N GLU A 657 30.36 -8.70 -10.38
CA GLU A 657 30.84 -9.44 -11.56
C GLU A 657 30.45 -10.92 -11.59
N LYS A 658 30.17 -11.50 -10.43
CA LYS A 658 29.74 -12.90 -10.29
C LYS A 658 28.25 -13.11 -10.52
N MET A 659 27.47 -12.03 -10.58
CA MET A 659 26.02 -12.04 -10.70
C MET A 659 25.51 -11.32 -11.95
N LEU A 660 26.26 -10.32 -12.43
CA LEU A 660 25.95 -9.60 -13.66
C LEU A 660 27.18 -9.32 -14.51
N THR A 661 26.96 -9.21 -15.83
CA THR A 661 27.95 -8.73 -16.79
C THR A 661 27.43 -7.49 -17.49
N VAL A 662 28.31 -6.52 -17.78
CA VAL A 662 27.97 -5.33 -18.58
C VAL A 662 28.66 -5.40 -19.94
N GLU A 663 27.91 -5.17 -21.01
CA GLU A 663 28.41 -5.04 -22.38
C GLU A 663 28.12 -3.64 -22.94
N ILE A 664 29.15 -2.92 -23.39
CA ILE A 664 29.04 -1.56 -23.93
C ILE A 664 29.16 -1.61 -25.47
N HIS A 665 28.24 -0.93 -26.18
CA HIS A 665 27.99 -1.10 -27.63
C HIS A 665 28.10 0.14 -28.50
#